data_AF-A0A7S7AGN6-F1
#
_entry.id   AF-A0A7S7AGN6-F1
#
_cell.length_a   1.000
_cell.length_b   1.000
_cell.length_c   1.000
_cell.angle_alpha   90.00
_cell.angle_beta   90.00
_cell.angle_gamma   90.00
#
_symmetry.space_group_name_H-M   'P 1'
#
loop_
_entity.id
_entity.type
_entity.pdbx_description
1 polymer ?
#
loop_
_entity_poly.entity_id
_entity_poly.type
_entity_poly.pdbx_seq_one_letter_code
_entity_poly.pdbx_strand_id
1 'polypeptide(L)'
;MASPRPYGLHVISGELSQRDNDFIASVIHRFLAFKEAAQLENFKRVYDLPDGGFFIVQDMGGIFKIIADKQVFDPSKIVLDGFAKLYIPMLYSGVILESRIRENEGVKLRLSHGTLLRLGQYEKPVTTAEVRLSRFDITPNEKIVPEFVSENPGPFHMTQYSQQRPTWYSGAMAELMQIVGGYGSQQFNQLPDSALERAQVSLPEKYREAIAEYLLQVRLPGYSGIPPADGKFQFDYKLTQTNAVTFDSEGYPWLVRVGPTGIYAMPLPVIPATTAPEFREWMEEVGDQEILNILDRFKGMPSGEGFPQDTDFGFWLRAGVIIKVCEVEDFFNHLHYSPNLGWSFNLTGSEGFHTCYKYNDQGVVVGSAYKIRINITAVSQRGWLRESTINAEHAQAVSQYMAKLKSLIPVSSKGNAIYYKLRLSPDQLIARANMGISVGEKEIEWWDQLELDPITSATGRVSKVGEGLLYHPALPEFQPQIKFPVVAAGGCISFDFSSTERIPEDLRPNCDTIMFGYYIGNNLKVVKYFYDMRSYSKEVESDFEKVMAVGSWNEVETSGSSSVQGHFYTSDFDHREILEPYKRETSIVGKDKGYNSTAFSGFNVAFGMQGLIWRNRYYTHLTKTKVSEGAKLELGICIPYLNRNAVLLAKKTEVHRYETENFSLHAMQDPYTYKMWTYDRIWHWTDPLEKMTGKPSPVDGSPVWAEIEVFNPDPDYDFANQGPWLSSMPLDVTEIVYSNGHYGIPQVQEYYKVISSEQEEAGSLELSMLESPVQVMKKIPHGWYFYISPDPNGAVFYRDACRVVFGDIEYGNISETNDDGVRYRWGYTSLVNHSRAYHFIGVINE
;
A
#
# COMPACT_ATOMS: atom_id res chain seq x y z
N MET A 1 14.44 -81.94 -9.77
CA MET A 1 13.45 -80.86 -9.61
C MET A 1 13.44 -80.48 -8.15
N ALA A 2 13.99 -79.32 -7.78
CA ALA A 2 13.98 -78.83 -6.41
C ALA A 2 12.58 -78.26 -6.10
N SER A 3 11.93 -78.76 -5.05
CA SER A 3 10.66 -78.20 -4.55
C SER A 3 10.84 -76.72 -4.19
N PRO A 4 9.81 -75.87 -4.38
CA PRO A 4 9.91 -74.45 -4.05
C PRO A 4 10.17 -74.28 -2.54
N ARG A 5 11.36 -73.76 -2.20
CA ARG A 5 11.70 -73.42 -0.81
C ARG A 5 10.90 -72.16 -0.43
N PRO A 6 10.14 -72.18 0.67
CA PRO A 6 9.42 -70.99 1.13
C PRO A 6 10.41 -69.85 1.40
N TYR A 7 10.03 -68.64 1.01
CA TYR A 7 10.81 -67.43 1.18
C TYR A 7 9.96 -66.30 1.75
N GLY A 8 10.59 -65.42 2.54
CA GLY A 8 9.95 -64.17 2.93
C GLY A 8 10.10 -63.15 1.81
N LEU A 9 9.00 -62.63 1.26
CA LEU A 9 9.02 -61.47 0.36
C LEU A 9 8.69 -60.21 1.15
N HIS A 10 9.62 -59.28 1.21
CA HIS A 10 9.40 -57.95 1.77
C HIS A 10 9.48 -56.93 0.65
N VAL A 11 8.41 -56.15 0.45
CA VAL A 11 8.42 -55.00 -0.47
C VAL A 11 8.67 -53.74 0.36
N ILE A 12 9.72 -52.99 0.05
CA ILE A 12 10.11 -51.76 0.76
C ILE A 12 9.21 -50.59 0.32
N SER A 13 9.05 -50.43 -0.99
CA SER A 13 8.22 -49.38 -1.57
C SER A 13 7.53 -49.85 -2.87
N GLY A 14 6.38 -49.25 -3.16
CA GLY A 14 5.51 -49.54 -4.31
C GLY A 14 4.83 -50.92 -4.26
N GLU A 15 4.09 -51.24 -5.32
CA GLU A 15 3.48 -52.55 -5.53
C GLU A 15 4.20 -53.29 -6.66
N LEU A 16 4.41 -54.59 -6.47
CA LEU A 16 4.98 -55.45 -7.50
C LEU A 16 3.88 -55.83 -8.50
N SER A 17 4.13 -55.58 -9.78
CA SER A 17 3.23 -56.03 -10.83
C SER A 17 3.23 -57.56 -10.91
N GLN A 18 2.26 -58.15 -11.62
CA GLN A 18 2.28 -59.59 -11.88
C GLN A 18 3.57 -60.01 -12.61
N ARG A 19 4.06 -59.16 -13.52
CA ARG A 19 5.29 -59.37 -14.29
C ARG A 19 6.54 -59.35 -13.40
N ASP A 20 6.58 -58.47 -12.41
CA ASP A 20 7.65 -58.43 -11.41
C ASP A 20 7.66 -59.70 -10.55
N ASN A 21 6.49 -60.13 -10.09
CA ASN A 21 6.35 -61.34 -9.27
C ASN A 21 6.80 -62.59 -10.04
N ASP A 22 6.41 -62.71 -11.31
CA ASP A 22 6.82 -63.82 -12.18
C ASP A 22 8.34 -63.81 -12.44
N PHE A 23 8.92 -62.61 -12.60
CA PHE A 23 10.37 -62.46 -12.78
C PHE A 23 11.15 -62.83 -11.51
N ILE A 24 10.70 -62.36 -10.34
CA ILE A 24 11.28 -62.72 -9.04
C ILE A 24 11.28 -64.25 -8.87
N ALA A 25 10.15 -64.91 -9.15
CA ALA A 25 10.05 -66.38 -9.06
C ALA A 25 11.06 -67.09 -9.98
N SER A 26 11.21 -66.63 -11.22
CA SER A 26 12.21 -67.15 -12.17
C SER A 26 13.65 -66.96 -11.70
N VAL A 27 13.96 -65.80 -11.11
CA VAL A 27 15.30 -65.48 -10.62
C VAL A 27 15.64 -66.29 -9.36
N ILE A 28 14.68 -66.54 -8.47
CA ILE A 28 14.87 -67.38 -7.27
C ILE A 28 15.35 -68.78 -7.64
N HIS A 29 14.72 -69.42 -8.63
CA HIS A 29 15.13 -70.75 -9.09
C HIS A 29 16.57 -70.78 -9.61
N ARG A 30 16.95 -69.77 -10.40
CA ARG A 30 18.32 -69.64 -10.93
C ARG A 30 19.33 -69.34 -9.83
N PHE A 31 18.97 -68.51 -8.87
CA PHE A 31 19.81 -68.14 -7.74
C PHE A 31 20.10 -69.34 -6.82
N LEU A 32 19.08 -70.13 -6.47
CA LEU A 32 19.25 -71.32 -5.63
C LEU A 32 20.04 -72.42 -6.35
N ALA A 33 19.75 -72.68 -7.63
CA ALA A 33 20.51 -73.65 -8.42
C ALA A 33 21.99 -73.26 -8.54
N PHE A 34 22.28 -71.97 -8.71
CA PHE A 34 23.65 -71.47 -8.74
C PHE A 34 24.35 -71.62 -7.37
N LYS A 35 23.66 -71.27 -6.28
CA LYS A 35 24.20 -71.39 -4.91
C LYS A 35 24.57 -72.84 -4.58
N GLU A 36 23.68 -73.80 -4.91
CA GLU A 36 23.93 -75.24 -4.72
C GLU A 36 25.09 -75.74 -5.58
N ALA A 37 25.12 -75.38 -6.87
CA ALA A 37 26.20 -75.77 -7.78
C ALA A 37 27.57 -75.20 -7.36
N ALA A 38 27.58 -73.98 -6.81
CA ALA A 38 28.79 -73.29 -6.36
C ALA A 38 29.19 -73.60 -4.91
N GLN A 39 28.41 -74.43 -4.18
CA GLN A 39 28.63 -74.80 -2.78
C GLN A 39 28.82 -73.60 -1.83
N LEU A 40 28.09 -72.52 -2.06
CA LEU A 40 28.19 -71.30 -1.24
C LEU A 40 27.30 -71.41 0.01
N GLU A 41 27.85 -71.22 1.21
CA GLU A 41 27.04 -71.19 2.45
C GLU A 41 26.11 -69.96 2.50
N ASN A 42 26.63 -68.81 2.09
CA ASN A 42 25.94 -67.52 2.12
C ASN A 42 25.99 -66.88 0.73
N PHE A 43 24.84 -66.43 0.23
CA PHE A 43 24.78 -65.78 -1.08
C PHE A 43 23.78 -64.63 -1.08
N LYS A 44 24.14 -63.52 -1.72
CA LYS A 44 23.32 -62.31 -1.90
C LYS A 44 23.54 -61.76 -3.30
N ARG A 45 22.48 -61.43 -4.02
CA ARG A 45 22.53 -60.69 -5.30
C ARG A 45 21.41 -59.66 -5.39
N VAL A 46 21.66 -58.62 -6.18
CA VAL A 46 20.71 -57.59 -6.54
C VAL A 46 20.34 -57.78 -8.02
N TYR A 47 19.07 -57.59 -8.35
CA TYR A 47 18.53 -57.71 -9.70
C TYR A 47 17.56 -56.56 -9.96
N ASP A 48 17.49 -56.07 -11.18
CA ASP A 48 16.53 -55.04 -11.57
C ASP A 48 15.16 -55.65 -11.85
N LEU A 49 14.10 -54.93 -11.50
CA LEU A 49 12.72 -55.33 -11.76
C LEU A 49 12.31 -54.93 -13.19
N PRO A 50 11.53 -55.77 -13.91
CA PRO A 50 11.08 -55.49 -15.28
C PRO A 50 10.30 -54.18 -15.42
N ASP A 51 9.50 -53.83 -14.41
CA ASP A 51 8.66 -52.63 -14.43
C ASP A 51 9.24 -51.53 -13.50
N GLY A 52 10.56 -51.46 -13.38
CA GLY A 52 11.28 -50.47 -12.58
C GLY A 52 11.47 -50.85 -11.10
N GLY A 53 12.56 -50.37 -10.51
CA GLY A 53 13.03 -50.74 -9.17
C GLY A 53 14.02 -51.91 -9.19
N PHE A 54 14.35 -52.43 -8.01
CA PHE A 54 15.25 -53.58 -7.87
C PHE A 54 14.75 -54.54 -6.79
N PHE A 55 15.30 -55.76 -6.77
CA PHE A 55 15.11 -56.68 -5.66
C PHE A 55 16.40 -57.40 -5.32
N ILE A 56 16.54 -57.67 -4.04
CA ILE A 56 17.68 -58.36 -3.44
C ILE A 56 17.22 -59.76 -3.06
N VAL A 57 17.91 -60.77 -3.58
CA VAL A 57 17.76 -62.16 -3.16
C VAL A 57 18.87 -62.49 -2.18
N GLN A 58 18.53 -62.91 -0.96
CA GLN A 58 19.47 -63.22 0.11
C GLN A 58 19.15 -64.57 0.75
N ASP A 59 20.13 -65.48 0.77
CA ASP A 59 20.07 -66.73 1.53
C ASP A 59 21.31 -66.84 2.42
N MET A 60 21.16 -66.46 3.69
CA MET A 60 22.24 -66.40 4.68
C MET A 60 21.78 -66.92 6.04
N GLY A 61 22.62 -67.71 6.72
CA GLY A 61 22.34 -68.19 8.08
C GLY A 61 21.03 -68.98 8.22
N GLY A 62 20.61 -69.70 7.17
CA GLY A 62 19.36 -70.47 7.11
C GLY A 62 18.12 -69.67 6.75
N ILE A 63 18.20 -68.34 6.65
CA ILE A 63 17.09 -67.46 6.31
C ILE A 63 17.13 -67.11 4.83
N PHE A 64 16.08 -67.49 4.10
CA PHE A 64 15.88 -67.14 2.70
C PHE A 64 14.82 -66.04 2.55
N LYS A 65 15.24 -64.87 2.07
CA LYS A 65 14.36 -63.71 1.88
C LYS A 65 14.65 -62.96 0.59
N ILE A 66 13.60 -62.35 0.05
CA ILE A 66 13.65 -61.40 -1.04
C ILE A 66 13.19 -60.05 -0.52
N ILE A 67 13.96 -59.02 -0.84
CA ILE A 67 13.64 -57.64 -0.51
C ILE A 67 13.48 -56.90 -1.84
N ALA A 68 12.25 -56.55 -2.21
CA ALA A 68 11.97 -55.81 -3.43
C ALA A 68 11.71 -54.33 -3.11
N ASP A 69 12.12 -53.43 -3.99
CA ASP A 69 11.98 -52.01 -3.82
C ASP A 69 11.68 -51.36 -5.18
N LYS A 70 10.45 -50.85 -5.36
CA LYS A 70 10.06 -50.11 -6.55
C LYS A 70 10.63 -48.69 -6.60
N GLN A 71 11.32 -48.26 -5.55
CA GLN A 71 11.80 -46.89 -5.36
C GLN A 71 10.66 -45.85 -5.50
N VAL A 72 9.42 -46.23 -5.16
CA VAL A 72 8.31 -45.28 -5.10
C VAL A 72 8.52 -44.43 -3.87
N PHE A 73 8.80 -43.15 -4.09
CA PHE A 73 8.99 -42.19 -3.02
C PHE A 73 7.68 -42.03 -2.23
N ASP A 74 7.75 -42.28 -0.92
CA ASP A 74 6.62 -42.12 0.00
C ASP A 74 6.92 -40.95 0.94
N PRO A 75 6.31 -39.77 0.71
CA PRO A 75 6.54 -38.58 1.54
C PRO A 75 6.18 -38.79 3.01
N SER A 76 5.26 -39.72 3.32
CA SER A 76 4.84 -40.02 4.69
C SER A 76 5.92 -40.71 5.53
N LYS A 77 6.99 -41.19 4.87
CA LYS A 77 8.13 -41.89 5.50
C LYS A 77 9.39 -41.03 5.59
N ILE A 78 9.33 -39.74 5.26
CA ILE A 78 10.51 -38.87 5.35
C ILE A 78 10.88 -38.66 6.82
N VAL A 79 12.11 -39.04 7.18
CA VAL A 79 12.67 -38.79 8.51
C VAL A 79 13.40 -37.45 8.54
N LEU A 80 13.02 -36.59 9.49
CA LEU A 80 13.61 -35.24 9.68
C LEU A 80 14.90 -35.29 10.52
N ASP A 81 15.94 -35.89 9.95
CA ASP A 81 17.27 -36.11 10.56
C ASP A 81 18.29 -34.97 10.30
N GLY A 82 17.80 -33.85 9.75
CA GLY A 82 18.60 -32.68 9.38
C GLY A 82 19.43 -32.84 8.10
N PHE A 83 19.29 -33.95 7.38
CA PHE A 83 19.89 -34.12 6.05
C PHE A 83 18.98 -33.64 4.93
N ALA A 84 19.60 -33.15 3.86
CA ALA A 84 18.90 -32.79 2.64
C ALA A 84 18.19 -34.01 2.03
N LYS A 85 16.97 -33.81 1.54
CA LYS A 85 16.12 -34.85 0.94
C LYS A 85 15.95 -34.59 -0.55
N LEU A 86 15.80 -35.67 -1.31
CA LEU A 86 15.48 -35.65 -2.75
C LEU A 86 14.00 -35.30 -3.03
N TYR A 87 13.25 -34.89 -2.01
CA TYR A 87 11.82 -34.57 -2.15
C TYR A 87 11.61 -33.25 -2.87
N ILE A 88 10.71 -33.23 -3.87
CA ILE A 88 10.26 -32.02 -4.54
C ILE A 88 8.73 -31.98 -4.49
N PRO A 89 8.13 -31.02 -3.77
CA PRO A 89 6.67 -30.89 -3.71
C PRO A 89 6.11 -30.41 -5.05
N MET A 90 4.87 -30.80 -5.36
CA MET A 90 4.14 -30.20 -6.47
C MET A 90 3.79 -28.75 -6.14
N LEU A 91 4.21 -27.81 -7.00
CA LEU A 91 3.78 -26.42 -6.94
C LEU A 91 2.55 -26.23 -7.82
N TYR A 92 1.48 -25.66 -7.26
CA TYR A 92 0.32 -25.19 -8.01
C TYR A 92 0.38 -23.68 -8.17
N SER A 93 0.39 -23.24 -9.41
CA SER A 93 0.25 -21.84 -9.78
C SER A 93 -1.15 -21.56 -10.30
N GLY A 94 -1.69 -20.38 -9.98
CA GLY A 94 -3.02 -19.98 -10.41
C GLY A 94 -3.72 -19.07 -9.41
N VAL A 95 -5.04 -19.19 -9.33
CA VAL A 95 -5.87 -18.34 -8.50
C VAL A 95 -6.92 -19.12 -7.71
N ILE A 96 -7.13 -18.74 -6.46
CA ILE A 96 -8.23 -19.24 -5.64
C ILE A 96 -9.52 -18.52 -6.04
N LEU A 97 -10.48 -19.30 -6.53
CA LEU A 97 -11.82 -18.83 -6.87
C LEU A 97 -12.75 -18.93 -5.66
N GLU A 98 -12.69 -19.96 -4.84
CA GLU A 98 -13.57 -20.07 -3.67
C GLU A 98 -12.78 -20.61 -2.47
N SER A 99 -12.57 -19.75 -1.48
CA SER A 99 -11.80 -20.05 -0.26
C SER A 99 -12.69 -20.28 0.97
N ARG A 100 -13.99 -19.96 0.88
CA ARG A 100 -15.01 -20.24 1.88
C ARG A 100 -15.81 -21.42 1.39
N ILE A 101 -15.65 -22.56 2.05
CA ILE A 101 -16.13 -23.86 1.58
C ILE A 101 -16.99 -24.53 2.66
N ARG A 102 -17.81 -25.49 2.24
CA ARG A 102 -18.52 -26.37 3.18
C ARG A 102 -17.63 -27.52 3.61
N GLU A 103 -18.04 -28.21 4.68
CA GLU A 103 -17.39 -29.44 5.12
C GLU A 103 -17.35 -30.47 3.98
N ASN A 104 -16.19 -31.09 3.76
CA ASN A 104 -15.91 -32.05 2.67
C ASN A 104 -15.92 -31.48 1.24
N GLU A 105 -15.96 -30.15 1.05
CA GLU A 105 -15.81 -29.52 -0.25
C GLU A 105 -14.36 -29.04 -0.45
N GLY A 106 -13.75 -29.37 -1.59
CA GLY A 106 -12.43 -28.83 -1.94
C GLY A 106 -12.47 -27.35 -2.32
N VAL A 107 -11.37 -26.63 -2.06
CA VAL A 107 -11.17 -25.24 -2.49
C VAL A 107 -11.20 -25.18 -4.01
N LYS A 108 -11.94 -24.21 -4.58
CA LYS A 108 -12.02 -24.04 -6.03
C LYS A 108 -10.83 -23.20 -6.53
N LEU A 109 -10.08 -23.72 -7.49
CA LEU A 109 -8.93 -23.05 -8.10
C LEU A 109 -9.11 -22.96 -9.62
N ARG A 110 -8.49 -21.96 -10.24
CA ARG A 110 -8.14 -21.98 -11.66
C ARG A 110 -6.63 -22.02 -11.79
N LEU A 111 -6.13 -23.10 -12.38
CA LEU A 111 -4.71 -23.40 -12.53
C LEU A 111 -4.13 -22.69 -13.75
N SER A 112 -2.85 -22.37 -13.66
CA SER A 112 -2.08 -21.84 -14.79
C SER A 112 -1.77 -22.92 -15.82
N HIS A 113 -1.47 -22.52 -17.06
CA HIS A 113 -0.98 -23.43 -18.09
C HIS A 113 0.27 -24.20 -17.65
N GLY A 114 1.26 -23.54 -17.02
CA GLY A 114 2.46 -24.20 -16.50
C GLY A 114 2.14 -25.30 -15.49
N THR A 115 1.18 -25.07 -14.61
CA THR A 115 0.70 -26.09 -13.65
C THR A 115 0.04 -27.27 -14.35
N LEU A 116 -0.75 -27.03 -15.40
CA LEU A 116 -1.40 -28.10 -16.17
C LEU A 116 -0.40 -29.01 -16.88
N LEU A 117 0.70 -28.44 -17.40
CA LEU A 117 1.83 -29.21 -17.95
C LEU A 117 2.50 -30.04 -16.86
N ARG A 118 2.82 -29.42 -15.71
CA ARG A 118 3.51 -30.05 -14.58
C ARG A 118 2.71 -31.21 -13.97
N LEU A 119 1.40 -31.06 -13.81
CA LEU A 119 0.51 -32.13 -13.35
C LEU A 119 0.48 -33.32 -14.31
N GLY A 120 0.65 -33.05 -15.61
CA GLY A 120 0.82 -34.03 -16.66
C GLY A 120 2.24 -34.62 -16.76
N GLN A 121 3.13 -34.29 -15.82
CA GLN A 121 4.57 -34.60 -15.83
C GLN A 121 5.26 -34.16 -17.14
N TYR A 122 4.79 -33.06 -17.73
CA TYR A 122 5.24 -32.50 -19.02
C TYR A 122 5.04 -33.41 -20.25
N GLU A 123 4.49 -34.61 -20.09
CA GLU A 123 4.20 -35.54 -21.19
C GLU A 123 2.75 -35.43 -21.68
N LYS A 124 1.79 -35.38 -20.75
CA LYS A 124 0.35 -35.39 -21.05
C LYS A 124 -0.38 -34.33 -20.22
N PRO A 125 -0.51 -33.10 -20.74
CA PRO A 125 -1.10 -31.99 -20.01
C PRO A 125 -2.50 -32.30 -19.50
N VAL A 126 -2.80 -31.86 -18.28
CA VAL A 126 -4.17 -31.89 -17.76
C VAL A 126 -5.01 -30.88 -18.52
N THR A 127 -6.18 -31.28 -19.01
CA THR A 127 -7.02 -30.43 -19.87
C THR A 127 -7.95 -29.49 -19.10
N THR A 128 -8.19 -29.76 -17.81
CA THR A 128 -9.15 -29.00 -17.00
C THR A 128 -8.42 -27.99 -16.12
N ALA A 129 -8.55 -26.71 -16.45
CA ALA A 129 -7.95 -25.61 -15.70
C ALA A 129 -8.65 -25.32 -14.36
N GLU A 130 -9.97 -25.52 -14.26
CA GLU A 130 -10.71 -25.31 -13.01
C GLU A 130 -10.89 -26.62 -12.23
N VAL A 131 -10.38 -26.66 -11.00
CA VAL A 131 -10.40 -27.84 -10.14
C VAL A 131 -10.91 -27.51 -8.73
N ARG A 132 -11.37 -28.53 -8.00
CA ARG A 132 -11.63 -28.45 -6.56
C ARG A 132 -10.71 -29.42 -5.84
N LEU A 133 -9.92 -28.93 -4.90
CA LEU A 133 -8.90 -29.72 -4.22
C LEU A 133 -8.99 -29.58 -2.69
N SER A 134 -9.11 -30.70 -2.00
CA SER A 134 -9.04 -30.82 -0.54
C SER A 134 -7.65 -30.54 0.01
N ARG A 135 -6.59 -30.71 -0.80
CA ARG A 135 -5.23 -30.25 -0.50
C ARG A 135 -5.14 -28.81 -0.01
N PHE A 136 -6.02 -27.93 -0.50
CA PHE A 136 -6.03 -26.51 -0.18
C PHE A 136 -7.03 -26.15 0.93
N ASP A 137 -7.76 -27.13 1.47
CA ASP A 137 -8.59 -26.96 2.66
C ASP A 137 -7.69 -26.86 3.91
N ILE A 138 -7.13 -25.67 4.11
CA ILE A 138 -6.16 -25.39 5.16
C ILE A 138 -6.68 -24.23 5.99
N THR A 139 -6.82 -24.43 7.29
CA THR A 139 -7.16 -23.35 8.23
C THR A 139 -5.96 -22.43 8.48
N PRO A 140 -6.18 -21.14 8.75
CA PRO A 140 -5.11 -20.23 9.15
C PRO A 140 -4.31 -20.76 10.34
N ASN A 141 -3.03 -20.38 10.41
CA ASN A 141 -2.18 -20.76 11.54
C ASN A 141 -2.55 -19.95 12.78
N GLU A 142 -3.36 -20.53 13.67
CA GLU A 142 -3.84 -19.92 14.92
C GLU A 142 -2.72 -19.32 15.81
N LYS A 143 -1.51 -19.89 15.78
CA LYS A 143 -0.38 -19.37 16.58
C LYS A 143 0.23 -18.10 15.99
N ILE A 144 0.13 -17.93 14.67
CA ILE A 144 0.82 -16.86 13.95
C ILE A 144 -0.15 -15.76 13.55
N VAL A 145 -1.33 -16.13 13.03
CA VAL A 145 -2.35 -15.21 12.52
C VAL A 145 -3.73 -15.56 13.08
N PRO A 146 -3.91 -15.54 14.42
CA PRO A 146 -5.19 -15.83 15.05
C PRO A 146 -6.33 -14.95 14.53
N GLU A 147 -6.04 -13.73 14.12
CA GLU A 147 -7.02 -12.76 13.59
C GLU A 147 -7.70 -13.20 12.29
N PHE A 148 -7.17 -14.20 11.57
CA PHE A 148 -7.79 -14.75 10.36
C PHE A 148 -8.68 -15.95 10.63
N VAL A 149 -8.69 -16.46 11.85
CA VAL A 149 -9.48 -17.62 12.26
C VAL A 149 -10.90 -17.16 12.54
N SER A 150 -11.88 -17.86 11.98
CA SER A 150 -13.30 -17.52 12.15
C SER A 150 -13.79 -17.92 13.54
N GLU A 151 -14.29 -16.97 14.32
CA GLU A 151 -14.85 -17.23 15.67
C GLU A 151 -16.15 -18.06 15.64
N ASN A 152 -16.95 -17.93 14.56
CA ASN A 152 -18.23 -18.64 14.40
C ASN A 152 -18.28 -19.40 13.06
N PRO A 153 -17.71 -20.61 12.97
CA PRO A 153 -17.85 -21.43 11.78
C PRO A 153 -19.31 -21.90 11.70
N GLY A 154 -20.11 -21.25 10.84
CA GLY A 154 -21.40 -21.79 10.42
C GLY A 154 -21.20 -23.05 9.56
N PRO A 155 -22.12 -23.39 8.63
CA PRO A 155 -21.92 -24.52 7.70
C PRO A 155 -20.79 -24.30 6.69
N PHE A 156 -20.09 -23.17 6.77
CA PHE A 156 -18.93 -22.83 5.95
C PHE A 156 -17.79 -22.39 6.86
N HIS A 157 -16.59 -22.88 6.60
CA HIS A 157 -15.36 -22.37 7.21
C HIS A 157 -14.49 -21.63 6.20
N MET A 158 -13.58 -20.81 6.72
CA MET A 158 -12.66 -20.00 5.93
C MET A 158 -11.29 -20.66 5.90
N THR A 159 -10.77 -20.92 4.71
CA THR A 159 -9.38 -21.34 4.54
C THR A 159 -8.44 -20.15 4.68
N GLN A 160 -7.15 -20.41 4.90
CA GLN A 160 -6.09 -19.39 5.00
C GLN A 160 -6.09 -18.43 3.79
N TYR A 161 -6.49 -18.91 2.61
CA TYR A 161 -6.55 -18.14 1.37
C TYR A 161 -7.59 -17.01 1.38
N SER A 162 -8.54 -17.04 2.32
CA SER A 162 -9.62 -16.06 2.39
C SER A 162 -9.12 -14.66 2.75
N GLN A 163 -8.32 -14.55 3.81
CA GLN A 163 -7.86 -13.27 4.38
C GLN A 163 -6.35 -13.07 4.24
N GLN A 164 -5.52 -14.12 4.38
CA GLN A 164 -4.06 -14.01 4.40
C GLN A 164 -3.46 -13.85 2.99
N ARG A 165 -3.67 -12.69 2.38
CA ARG A 165 -3.11 -12.36 1.05
C ARG A 165 -1.60 -12.12 1.10
N PRO A 166 -0.87 -12.44 0.00
CA PRO A 166 0.55 -12.09 -0.13
C PRO A 166 0.84 -10.59 0.07
N THR A 167 -0.12 -9.73 -0.27
CA THR A 167 -0.06 -8.27 -0.14
C THR A 167 -0.22 -7.74 1.30
N TRP A 168 -0.42 -8.61 2.29
CA TRP A 168 -0.15 -8.27 3.69
C TRP A 168 1.33 -8.23 4.01
N TYR A 169 2.18 -8.77 3.14
CA TYR A 169 3.63 -8.77 3.25
C TYR A 169 4.21 -7.78 2.23
N SER A 170 5.51 -7.54 2.28
CA SER A 170 6.20 -6.52 1.46
C SER A 170 7.49 -7.07 0.86
N GLY A 171 7.95 -6.46 -0.24
CA GLY A 171 9.14 -6.87 -0.96
C GLY A 171 9.13 -8.36 -1.35
N ALA A 172 10.30 -8.99 -1.25
CA ALA A 172 10.48 -10.41 -1.54
C ALA A 172 9.65 -11.36 -0.67
N MET A 173 9.19 -10.92 0.50
CA MET A 173 8.33 -11.73 1.36
C MET A 173 6.93 -11.91 0.76
N ALA A 174 6.41 -10.89 0.06
CA ALA A 174 5.15 -11.02 -0.66
C ALA A 174 5.28 -12.04 -1.81
N GLU A 175 6.39 -12.00 -2.55
CA GLU A 175 6.70 -12.99 -3.60
C GLU A 175 6.72 -14.41 -3.03
N LEU A 176 7.44 -14.60 -1.92
CA LEU A 176 7.51 -15.89 -1.22
C LEU A 176 6.13 -16.37 -0.80
N MET A 177 5.31 -15.52 -0.19
CA MET A 177 3.96 -15.88 0.25
C MET A 177 3.06 -16.34 -0.90
N GLN A 178 3.17 -15.69 -2.07
CA GLN A 178 2.44 -16.14 -3.26
C GLN A 178 2.91 -17.53 -3.69
N ILE A 179 4.23 -17.75 -3.79
CA ILE A 179 4.82 -19.04 -4.20
C ILE A 179 4.38 -20.17 -3.27
N VAL A 180 4.63 -20.02 -1.96
CA VAL A 180 4.38 -21.10 -0.98
C VAL A 180 2.89 -21.36 -0.79
N GLY A 181 2.03 -20.42 -1.16
CA GLY A 181 0.58 -20.63 -1.23
C GLY A 181 0.19 -21.75 -2.20
N GLY A 182 1.07 -22.10 -3.14
CA GLY A 182 0.87 -23.14 -4.15
C GLY A 182 1.16 -24.56 -3.71
N TYR A 183 1.73 -24.82 -2.53
CA TYR A 183 2.04 -26.20 -2.12
C TYR A 183 0.83 -26.96 -1.61
N GLY A 184 -0.03 -26.29 -0.84
CA GLY A 184 -1.11 -26.94 -0.10
C GLY A 184 -0.61 -27.95 0.94
N SER A 185 -1.52 -28.77 1.47
CA SER A 185 -1.21 -29.81 2.46
C SER A 185 -0.31 -30.90 1.87
N GLN A 186 0.68 -31.33 2.65
CA GLN A 186 1.59 -32.44 2.32
C GLN A 186 1.21 -33.74 3.06
N GLN A 187 0.08 -33.77 3.77
CA GLN A 187 -0.43 -34.97 4.44
C GLN A 187 -1.16 -35.90 3.46
N PHE A 188 -0.41 -36.49 2.52
CA PHE A 188 -0.95 -37.30 1.43
C PHE A 188 -1.88 -38.44 1.85
N ASN A 189 -1.65 -39.02 3.03
CA ASN A 189 -2.47 -40.07 3.61
C ASN A 189 -3.87 -39.61 4.03
N GLN A 190 -4.06 -38.30 4.28
CA GLN A 190 -5.35 -37.69 4.61
C GLN A 190 -6.08 -37.14 3.38
N LEU A 191 -5.36 -36.97 2.26
CA LEU A 191 -5.92 -36.46 1.02
C LEU A 191 -6.68 -37.54 0.24
N PRO A 192 -7.70 -37.18 -0.55
CA PRO A 192 -8.38 -38.12 -1.44
C PRO A 192 -7.40 -38.82 -2.39
N ASP A 193 -7.68 -40.08 -2.70
CA ASP A 193 -6.81 -40.88 -3.58
C ASP A 193 -7.03 -40.52 -5.05
N SER A 194 -6.46 -39.39 -5.46
CA SER A 194 -6.48 -38.94 -6.85
C SER A 194 -5.12 -38.38 -7.28
N ALA A 195 -4.83 -38.50 -8.57
CA ALA A 195 -3.57 -38.03 -9.16
C ALA A 195 -3.34 -36.53 -8.96
N LEU A 196 -4.41 -35.72 -8.90
CA LEU A 196 -4.31 -34.28 -8.63
C LEU A 196 -4.02 -34.04 -7.14
N GLU A 197 -4.83 -34.57 -6.23
CA GLU A 197 -4.65 -34.34 -4.79
C GLU A 197 -3.25 -34.77 -4.30
N ARG A 198 -2.79 -35.93 -4.76
CA ARG A 198 -1.52 -36.54 -4.36
C ARG A 198 -0.37 -36.27 -5.33
N ALA A 199 -0.51 -35.27 -6.21
CA ALA A 199 0.52 -34.91 -7.18
C ALA A 199 1.85 -34.55 -6.51
N GLN A 200 2.94 -35.04 -7.12
CA GLN A 200 4.34 -34.77 -6.78
C GLN A 200 5.14 -34.63 -8.07
N VAL A 201 6.30 -33.99 -7.98
CA VAL A 201 7.22 -33.88 -9.12
C VAL A 201 8.00 -35.19 -9.23
N SER A 202 7.92 -35.86 -10.39
CA SER A 202 8.73 -37.04 -10.68
C SER A 202 9.97 -36.64 -11.46
N LEU A 203 11.16 -36.94 -10.92
CA LEU A 203 12.42 -36.67 -11.60
C LEU A 203 12.72 -37.79 -12.61
N PRO A 204 13.07 -37.46 -13.87
CA PRO A 204 13.64 -38.44 -14.78
C PRO A 204 14.93 -39.03 -14.20
N GLU A 205 15.19 -40.31 -14.46
CA GLU A 205 16.28 -41.08 -13.83
C GLU A 205 17.64 -40.39 -13.93
N LYS A 206 17.97 -39.85 -15.13
CA LYS A 206 19.18 -39.07 -15.41
C LYS A 206 19.41 -37.96 -14.36
N TYR A 207 18.38 -37.17 -14.08
CA TYR A 207 18.47 -36.04 -13.14
C TYR A 207 18.40 -36.51 -11.70
N ARG A 208 17.61 -37.55 -11.42
CA ARG A 208 17.43 -38.12 -10.09
C ARG A 208 18.76 -38.57 -9.48
N GLU A 209 19.57 -39.31 -10.22
CA GLU A 209 20.87 -39.82 -9.74
C GLU A 209 21.85 -38.69 -9.44
N ALA A 210 21.98 -37.72 -10.36
CA ALA A 210 22.89 -36.59 -10.20
C ALA A 210 22.49 -35.68 -9.02
N ILE A 211 21.20 -35.40 -8.85
CA ILE A 211 20.71 -34.61 -7.71
C ILE A 211 20.91 -35.39 -6.40
N ALA A 212 20.68 -36.71 -6.38
CA ALA A 212 20.92 -37.54 -5.21
C ALA A 212 22.39 -37.51 -4.77
N GLU A 213 23.32 -37.56 -5.72
CA GLU A 213 24.76 -37.41 -5.46
C GLU A 213 25.09 -36.00 -4.94
N TYR A 214 24.51 -34.96 -5.55
CA TYR A 214 24.70 -33.57 -5.12
C TYR A 214 24.30 -33.34 -3.64
N LEU A 215 23.23 -33.98 -3.19
CA LEU A 215 22.68 -33.88 -1.83
C LEU A 215 23.28 -34.88 -0.84
N LEU A 216 24.11 -35.81 -1.29
CA LEU A 216 24.62 -36.90 -0.46
C LEU A 216 25.35 -36.35 0.77
N GLN A 217 24.92 -36.78 1.95
CA GLN A 217 25.50 -36.37 3.24
C GLN A 217 25.50 -34.85 3.47
N VAL A 218 24.62 -34.08 2.84
CA VAL A 218 24.49 -32.63 3.09
C VAL A 218 23.58 -32.37 4.30
N ARG A 219 24.07 -31.65 5.31
CA ARG A 219 23.30 -31.25 6.50
C ARG A 219 22.82 -29.80 6.38
N LEU A 220 21.54 -29.58 6.70
CA LEU A 220 20.85 -28.31 6.54
C LEU A 220 20.89 -27.43 7.80
N PRO A 221 20.86 -26.08 7.64
CA PRO A 221 20.94 -25.13 8.74
C PRO A 221 19.54 -24.70 9.23
N GLY A 222 19.01 -25.35 10.26
CA GLY A 222 17.81 -24.85 10.96
C GLY A 222 16.46 -25.17 10.31
N TYR A 223 16.45 -25.94 9.22
CA TYR A 223 15.24 -26.33 8.50
C TYR A 223 15.38 -27.72 7.86
N SER A 224 14.28 -28.27 7.35
CA SER A 224 14.23 -29.60 6.71
C SER A 224 14.23 -29.56 5.19
N GLY A 225 13.80 -28.45 4.59
CA GLY A 225 13.74 -28.26 3.14
C GLY A 225 12.49 -28.90 2.55
N ILE A 226 11.43 -28.97 3.36
CA ILE A 226 10.17 -29.63 3.06
C ILE A 226 9.06 -28.67 3.50
N PRO A 227 8.01 -28.46 2.69
CA PRO A 227 6.92 -27.59 3.11
C PRO A 227 6.24 -28.09 4.39
N PRO A 228 5.66 -27.18 5.20
CA PRO A 228 4.89 -27.55 6.38
C PRO A 228 3.86 -28.64 6.04
N ALA A 229 3.84 -29.71 6.83
CA ALA A 229 3.04 -30.89 6.50
C ALA A 229 1.53 -30.57 6.40
N ASP A 230 1.05 -29.68 7.26
CA ASP A 230 -0.34 -29.20 7.31
C ASP A 230 -0.63 -28.10 6.26
N GLY A 231 0.36 -27.68 5.48
CA GLY A 231 0.25 -26.64 4.45
C GLY A 231 0.04 -25.23 5.00
N LYS A 232 0.08 -25.03 6.32
CA LYS A 232 -0.17 -23.73 6.94
C LYS A 232 0.98 -22.76 6.70
N PHE A 233 0.65 -21.50 6.44
CA PHE A 233 1.67 -20.44 6.39
C PHE A 233 2.38 -20.26 7.74
N GLN A 234 3.69 -20.02 7.69
CA GLN A 234 4.58 -19.95 8.85
C GLN A 234 5.14 -18.55 9.13
N PHE A 235 4.54 -17.52 8.53
CA PHE A 235 5.10 -16.16 8.52
C PHE A 235 4.12 -15.13 9.07
N ASP A 236 4.62 -14.26 9.94
CA ASP A 236 3.86 -13.14 10.50
C ASP A 236 4.14 -11.85 9.71
N TYR A 237 3.12 -11.00 9.62
CA TYR A 237 3.16 -9.72 8.94
C TYR A 237 2.91 -8.54 9.89
N LYS A 238 2.51 -8.81 11.14
CA LYS A 238 2.08 -7.78 12.11
C LYS A 238 3.24 -6.91 12.60
N LEU A 239 2.90 -5.84 13.33
CA LEU A 239 3.88 -4.99 14.00
C LEU A 239 4.69 -5.74 15.05
N THR A 240 4.01 -6.54 15.88
CA THR A 240 4.62 -7.30 16.98
C THR A 240 5.67 -8.28 16.48
N GLN A 241 5.48 -8.82 15.28
CA GLN A 241 6.45 -9.66 14.60
C GLN A 241 6.26 -9.56 13.10
N THR A 242 7.27 -9.04 12.39
CA THR A 242 7.25 -8.98 10.93
C THR A 242 8.31 -9.92 10.35
N ASN A 243 7.90 -10.82 9.46
CA ASN A 243 8.82 -11.56 8.61
C ASN A 243 9.09 -10.84 7.29
N ALA A 244 10.34 -10.92 6.84
CA ALA A 244 10.80 -10.38 5.58
C ALA A 244 11.83 -11.31 4.93
N VAL A 245 12.15 -11.07 3.65
CA VAL A 245 13.26 -11.74 2.98
C VAL A 245 14.25 -10.69 2.51
N THR A 246 15.52 -10.88 2.82
CA THR A 246 16.65 -10.07 2.36
C THR A 246 17.63 -10.93 1.57
N PHE A 247 18.59 -10.33 0.88
CA PHE A 247 19.60 -11.06 0.11
C PHE A 247 21.01 -10.68 0.57
N ASP A 248 21.92 -11.67 0.58
CA ASP A 248 23.33 -11.41 0.88
C ASP A 248 24.08 -10.81 -0.32
N SER A 249 25.37 -10.55 -0.13
CA SER A 249 26.25 -9.97 -1.14
C SER A 249 26.38 -10.78 -2.45
N GLU A 250 25.99 -12.06 -2.46
CA GLU A 250 25.96 -12.92 -3.65
C GLU A 250 24.54 -13.16 -4.19
N GLY A 251 23.53 -12.56 -3.57
CA GLY A 251 22.14 -12.68 -3.99
C GLY A 251 21.45 -13.96 -3.51
N TYR A 252 21.96 -14.64 -2.47
CA TYR A 252 21.22 -15.72 -1.82
C TYR A 252 20.22 -15.18 -0.80
N PRO A 253 19.01 -15.77 -0.71
CA PRO A 253 17.97 -15.26 0.16
C PRO A 253 18.16 -15.66 1.63
N TRP A 254 17.80 -14.74 2.52
CA TRP A 254 17.81 -14.87 3.98
C TRP A 254 16.44 -14.51 4.52
N LEU A 255 15.90 -15.34 5.40
CA LEU A 255 14.69 -15.05 6.15
C LEU A 255 15.01 -14.13 7.31
N VAL A 256 14.27 -13.04 7.44
CA VAL A 256 14.41 -12.04 8.49
C VAL A 256 13.17 -12.02 9.37
N ARG A 257 13.36 -11.83 10.66
CA ARG A 257 12.30 -11.59 11.65
C ARG A 257 12.62 -10.33 12.43
N VAL A 258 11.73 -9.35 12.37
CA VAL A 258 11.74 -8.15 13.21
C VAL A 258 10.77 -8.35 14.36
N GLY A 259 11.24 -8.27 15.59
CA GLY A 259 10.40 -8.35 16.79
C GLY A 259 11.04 -7.60 17.97
N PRO A 260 10.38 -7.54 19.14
CA PRO A 260 10.81 -6.70 20.26
C PRO A 260 12.22 -7.00 20.77
N THR A 261 12.67 -8.25 20.60
CA THR A 261 13.99 -8.71 21.07
C THR A 261 15.12 -8.43 20.08
N GLY A 262 14.84 -7.92 18.88
CA GLY A 262 15.83 -7.66 17.85
C GLY A 262 15.39 -8.03 16.44
N ILE A 263 16.27 -7.74 15.48
CA ILE A 263 16.20 -8.28 14.13
C ILE A 263 17.05 -9.54 14.07
N TYR A 264 16.47 -10.64 13.60
CA TYR A 264 17.16 -11.91 13.43
C TYR A 264 17.13 -12.33 11.96
N ALA A 265 18.19 -12.99 11.50
CA ALA A 265 18.30 -13.54 10.15
C ALA A 265 18.77 -15.00 10.18
N MET A 266 18.30 -15.80 9.23
CA MET A 266 18.82 -17.15 8.95
C MET A 266 18.74 -17.42 7.43
N PRO A 267 19.52 -18.36 6.88
CA PRO A 267 19.38 -18.74 5.47
C PRO A 267 17.93 -19.12 5.17
N LEU A 268 17.38 -18.62 4.06
CA LEU A 268 15.99 -18.92 3.72
C LEU A 268 15.83 -20.44 3.50
N PRO A 269 14.84 -21.08 4.15
CA PRO A 269 14.52 -22.48 3.86
C PRO A 269 14.10 -22.69 2.41
N VAL A 270 14.81 -23.57 1.71
CA VAL A 270 14.57 -23.93 0.31
C VAL A 270 14.51 -25.44 0.15
N ILE A 271 13.81 -25.91 -0.89
CA ILE A 271 13.74 -27.32 -1.27
C ILE A 271 15.12 -27.75 -1.84
N PRO A 272 15.89 -28.62 -1.16
CA PRO A 272 17.30 -28.81 -1.49
C PRO A 272 17.54 -29.35 -2.90
N ALA A 273 16.70 -30.29 -3.35
CA ALA A 273 16.80 -30.89 -4.68
C ALA A 273 16.67 -29.87 -5.82
N THR A 274 15.94 -28.77 -5.58
CA THR A 274 15.73 -27.72 -6.59
C THR A 274 16.91 -26.76 -6.75
N THR A 275 17.93 -26.90 -5.90
CA THR A 275 19.11 -26.03 -5.94
C THR A 275 20.27 -26.62 -6.75
N ALA A 276 20.15 -27.89 -7.14
CA ALA A 276 21.12 -28.58 -7.97
C ALA A 276 21.11 -28.01 -9.40
N PRO A 277 22.28 -27.81 -10.03
CA PRO A 277 22.36 -27.36 -11.43
C PRO A 277 21.56 -28.25 -12.39
N GLU A 278 21.53 -29.56 -12.14
CA GLU A 278 20.84 -30.55 -12.96
C GLU A 278 19.32 -30.39 -12.90
N PHE A 279 18.77 -29.89 -11.79
CA PHE A 279 17.35 -29.56 -11.71
C PHE A 279 17.00 -28.36 -12.60
N ARG A 280 17.88 -27.35 -12.64
CA ARG A 280 17.71 -26.20 -13.55
C ARG A 280 17.78 -26.64 -15.01
N GLU A 281 18.77 -27.47 -15.38
CA GLU A 281 18.88 -28.03 -16.75
C GLU A 281 17.59 -28.72 -17.16
N TRP A 282 16.99 -29.51 -16.27
CA TRP A 282 15.71 -30.17 -16.54
C TRP A 282 14.56 -29.16 -16.73
N MET A 283 14.45 -28.13 -15.89
CA MET A 283 13.42 -27.09 -16.04
C MET A 283 13.55 -26.28 -17.33
N GLU A 284 14.79 -26.01 -17.76
CA GLU A 284 15.08 -25.38 -19.06
C GLU A 284 14.68 -26.28 -20.23
N GLU A 285 14.93 -27.59 -20.13
CA GLU A 285 14.56 -28.58 -21.16
C GLU A 285 13.04 -28.71 -21.33
N VAL A 286 12.28 -28.76 -20.23
CA VAL A 286 10.81 -28.86 -20.29
C VAL A 286 10.12 -27.52 -20.50
N GLY A 287 10.85 -26.40 -20.40
CA GLY A 287 10.34 -25.05 -20.61
C GLY A 287 9.41 -24.55 -19.49
N ASP A 288 9.61 -24.98 -18.24
CA ASP A 288 8.79 -24.51 -17.11
C ASP A 288 9.29 -23.15 -16.58
N GLN A 289 8.84 -22.08 -17.26
CA GLN A 289 9.24 -20.70 -16.91
C GLN A 289 8.79 -20.29 -15.50
N GLU A 290 7.71 -20.87 -14.97
CA GLU A 290 7.27 -20.57 -13.60
C GLU A 290 8.33 -21.00 -12.58
N ILE A 291 8.84 -22.23 -12.70
CA ILE A 291 9.90 -22.71 -11.80
C ILE A 291 11.20 -21.95 -12.04
N LEU A 292 11.57 -21.69 -13.30
CA LEU A 292 12.78 -20.93 -13.62
C LEU A 292 12.76 -19.52 -12.99
N ASN A 293 11.61 -18.82 -13.03
CA ASN A 293 11.44 -17.54 -12.36
C ASN A 293 11.76 -17.64 -10.85
N ILE A 294 11.30 -18.71 -10.18
CA ILE A 294 11.61 -18.96 -8.75
C ILE A 294 13.11 -19.22 -8.56
N LEU A 295 13.72 -20.05 -9.40
CA LEU A 295 15.14 -20.39 -9.29
C LEU A 295 16.03 -19.16 -9.53
N ASP A 296 15.65 -18.26 -10.42
CA ASP A 296 16.40 -17.02 -10.68
C ASP A 296 16.35 -16.09 -9.48
N ARG A 297 15.16 -15.98 -8.88
CA ARG A 297 14.88 -15.08 -7.75
C ARG A 297 15.43 -15.59 -6.41
N PHE A 298 15.22 -16.86 -6.09
CA PHE A 298 15.49 -17.43 -4.77
C PHE A 298 16.60 -18.51 -4.77
N LYS A 299 17.21 -18.81 -5.93
CA LYS A 299 18.27 -19.83 -6.09
C LYS A 299 17.84 -21.25 -5.69
N GLY A 300 16.53 -21.49 -5.66
CA GLY A 300 15.87 -22.70 -5.19
C GLY A 300 14.42 -22.37 -4.86
N MET A 301 13.54 -23.38 -4.87
CA MET A 301 12.15 -23.19 -4.47
C MET A 301 12.08 -22.95 -2.95
N PRO A 302 11.51 -21.84 -2.44
CA PRO A 302 11.30 -21.65 -1.01
C PRO A 302 10.44 -22.77 -0.42
N SER A 303 10.81 -23.36 0.72
CA SER A 303 10.03 -24.46 1.30
C SER A 303 8.75 -23.96 2.00
N GLY A 304 8.72 -22.71 2.45
CA GLY A 304 7.63 -22.17 3.26
C GLY A 304 7.77 -22.45 4.77
N GLU A 305 8.87 -23.08 5.18
CA GLU A 305 9.25 -23.17 6.60
C GLU A 305 9.61 -21.77 7.13
N GLY A 306 9.15 -21.47 8.34
CA GLY A 306 9.49 -20.25 9.06
C GLY A 306 10.73 -20.43 9.96
N PHE A 307 10.95 -19.47 10.85
CA PHE A 307 11.92 -19.65 11.94
C PHE A 307 11.50 -20.84 12.84
N PRO A 308 12.48 -21.57 13.40
CA PRO A 308 12.21 -22.49 14.51
C PRO A 308 11.46 -21.78 15.63
N GLN A 309 10.45 -22.45 16.19
CA GLN A 309 9.55 -21.87 17.20
C GLN A 309 10.01 -22.22 18.61
N ASP A 310 9.53 -21.45 19.59
CA ASP A 310 9.74 -21.72 21.02
C ASP A 310 11.21 -21.98 21.38
N THR A 311 11.49 -23.09 22.07
CA THR A 311 12.84 -23.49 22.50
C THR A 311 13.76 -23.80 21.33
N ASP A 312 13.23 -24.19 20.17
CA ASP A 312 14.02 -24.59 19.01
C ASP A 312 14.80 -23.39 18.43
N PHE A 313 14.25 -22.19 18.56
CA PHE A 313 14.93 -20.96 18.19
C PHE A 313 16.29 -20.82 18.90
N GLY A 314 16.32 -21.12 20.20
CA GLY A 314 17.53 -21.02 21.02
C GLY A 314 18.62 -22.01 20.60
N PHE A 315 18.25 -23.22 20.17
CA PHE A 315 19.22 -24.23 19.72
C PHE A 315 19.99 -23.75 18.47
N TRP A 316 19.28 -23.16 17.52
CA TRP A 316 19.86 -22.68 16.27
C TRP A 316 20.53 -21.31 16.37
N LEU A 317 20.12 -20.48 17.33
CA LEU A 317 20.86 -19.27 17.73
C LEU A 317 22.25 -19.64 18.26
N ARG A 318 22.34 -20.58 19.22
CA ARG A 318 23.61 -21.05 19.76
C ARG A 318 24.47 -21.81 18.74
N ALA A 319 23.86 -22.40 17.71
CA ALA A 319 24.59 -23.03 16.61
C ALA A 319 25.19 -22.03 15.61
N GLY A 320 24.96 -20.72 15.77
CA GLY A 320 25.45 -19.67 14.87
C GLY A 320 24.66 -19.56 13.56
N VAL A 321 23.58 -20.34 13.39
CA VAL A 321 22.76 -20.34 12.17
C VAL A 321 21.77 -19.18 12.16
N ILE A 322 21.10 -18.96 13.30
CA ILE A 322 20.27 -17.77 13.50
C ILE A 322 21.17 -16.68 14.04
N ILE A 323 21.15 -15.52 13.38
CA ILE A 323 22.05 -14.40 13.66
C ILE A 323 21.22 -13.24 14.15
N LYS A 324 21.59 -12.66 15.30
CA LYS A 324 21.03 -11.37 15.75
C LYS A 324 21.74 -10.26 14.98
N VAL A 325 20.99 -9.52 14.16
CA VAL A 325 21.52 -8.49 13.26
C VAL A 325 21.67 -7.16 13.98
N CYS A 326 20.63 -6.69 14.68
CA CYS A 326 20.68 -5.49 15.52
C CYS A 326 19.48 -5.40 16.49
N GLU A 327 19.55 -4.47 17.44
CA GLU A 327 18.46 -4.13 18.36
C GLU A 327 17.41 -3.19 17.73
N VAL A 328 16.21 -3.17 18.30
CA VAL A 328 15.04 -2.40 17.82
C VAL A 328 14.18 -1.80 18.94
N GLU A 329 14.69 -1.81 20.17
CA GLU A 329 13.92 -1.53 21.39
C GLU A 329 13.16 -0.18 21.36
N ASP A 330 13.80 0.90 20.91
CA ASP A 330 13.20 2.23 20.85
C ASP A 330 11.89 2.26 20.03
N PHE A 331 11.83 1.52 18.92
CA PHE A 331 10.61 1.45 18.10
C PHE A 331 9.46 0.76 18.84
N PHE A 332 9.73 -0.33 19.55
CA PHE A 332 8.71 -1.12 20.24
C PHE A 332 8.19 -0.48 21.54
N ASN A 333 8.79 0.64 21.96
CA ASN A 333 8.27 1.48 23.04
C ASN A 333 7.16 2.46 22.58
N HIS A 334 6.78 2.44 21.30
CA HIS A 334 5.75 3.30 20.72
C HIS A 334 4.45 2.51 20.41
N LEU A 335 3.34 3.24 20.29
CA LEU A 335 2.04 2.75 19.85
C LEU A 335 1.98 2.63 18.32
N HIS A 336 1.08 1.78 17.83
CA HIS A 336 0.91 1.49 16.41
C HIS A 336 -0.33 2.17 15.83
N TYR A 337 -0.24 2.62 14.57
CA TYR A 337 -1.41 3.12 13.84
C TYR A 337 -2.43 2.01 13.50
N SER A 338 -1.95 0.80 13.28
CA SER A 338 -2.78 -0.41 13.17
C SER A 338 -1.97 -1.65 13.57
N PRO A 339 -2.58 -2.63 14.27
CA PRO A 339 -1.90 -3.87 14.65
C PRO A 339 -1.53 -4.73 13.41
N ASN A 340 -2.21 -4.53 12.29
CA ASN A 340 -2.04 -5.29 11.05
C ASN A 340 -0.99 -4.66 10.10
N LEU A 341 -0.34 -3.57 10.50
CA LEU A 341 0.76 -2.94 9.75
C LEU A 341 2.11 -3.30 10.39
N GLY A 342 2.83 -4.25 9.80
CA GLY A 342 4.23 -4.53 10.11
C GLY A 342 5.19 -3.77 9.19
N TRP A 343 6.48 -4.06 9.33
CA TRP A 343 7.54 -3.39 8.58
C TRP A 343 7.39 -3.57 7.07
N SER A 344 7.46 -2.47 6.32
CA SER A 344 7.47 -2.50 4.86
C SER A 344 8.91 -2.57 4.35
N PHE A 345 9.25 -3.60 3.58
CA PHE A 345 10.57 -3.78 2.99
C PHE A 345 10.57 -3.48 1.49
N ASN A 346 11.70 -2.99 0.99
CA ASN A 346 11.96 -2.89 -0.44
C ASN A 346 12.11 -4.28 -1.09
N LEU A 347 12.19 -4.33 -2.42
CA LEU A 347 12.25 -5.59 -3.17
C LEU A 347 13.45 -6.47 -2.79
N THR A 348 14.60 -5.86 -2.47
CA THR A 348 15.80 -6.58 -2.02
C THR A 348 15.81 -6.91 -0.52
N GLY A 349 14.84 -6.40 0.25
CA GLY A 349 14.81 -6.54 1.71
C GLY A 349 15.99 -5.89 2.45
N SER A 350 16.80 -5.07 1.77
CA SER A 350 17.94 -4.37 2.36
C SER A 350 17.52 -3.16 3.19
N GLU A 351 16.33 -2.60 2.90
CA GLU A 351 15.76 -1.47 3.62
C GLU A 351 14.32 -1.76 4.06
N GLY A 352 14.01 -1.43 5.31
CA GLY A 352 12.66 -1.51 5.88
C GLY A 352 12.19 -0.15 6.39
N PHE A 353 10.89 0.12 6.38
CA PHE A 353 10.30 1.37 6.87
C PHE A 353 9.03 1.08 7.70
N HIS A 354 8.83 1.85 8.77
CA HIS A 354 7.64 1.79 9.61
C HIS A 354 7.38 3.12 10.30
N THR A 355 6.12 3.36 10.66
CA THR A 355 5.66 4.53 11.41
C THR A 355 4.90 4.12 12.67
N CYS A 356 5.19 4.79 13.76
CA CYS A 356 4.56 4.58 15.07
C CYS A 356 4.30 5.94 15.73
N TYR A 357 3.62 5.95 16.87
CA TYR A 357 3.37 7.18 17.60
C TYR A 357 3.42 7.01 19.11
N LYS A 358 3.50 8.11 19.85
CA LYS A 358 3.31 8.16 21.30
C LYS A 358 2.59 9.45 21.67
N TYR A 359 2.22 9.59 22.93
CA TYR A 359 1.78 10.88 23.47
C TYR A 359 2.96 11.57 24.15
N ASN A 360 3.10 12.88 23.95
CA ASN A 360 4.04 13.70 24.72
C ASN A 360 3.45 14.10 26.08
N ASP A 361 4.22 14.83 26.88
CA ASP A 361 3.81 15.29 28.22
C ASP A 361 2.59 16.23 28.22
N GLN A 362 2.24 16.80 27.05
CA GLN A 362 1.06 17.66 26.88
C GLN A 362 -0.16 16.87 26.37
N GLY A 363 -0.03 15.55 26.19
CA GLY A 363 -1.09 14.72 25.63
C GLY A 363 -1.29 14.85 24.12
N VAL A 364 -0.36 15.48 23.39
CA VAL A 364 -0.39 15.57 21.92
C VAL A 364 0.31 14.34 21.32
N VAL A 365 -0.24 13.83 20.22
CA VAL A 365 0.35 12.72 19.48
C VAL A 365 1.67 13.17 18.83
N VAL A 366 2.72 12.38 19.00
CA VAL A 366 4.02 12.50 18.33
C VAL A 366 4.18 11.29 17.40
N GLY A 367 4.11 11.53 16.09
CA GLY A 367 4.38 10.51 15.08
C GLY A 367 5.89 10.38 14.82
N SER A 368 6.36 9.16 14.73
CA SER A 368 7.76 8.80 14.49
C SER A 368 7.88 7.86 13.29
N ALA A 369 8.90 8.06 12.47
CA ALA A 369 9.22 7.22 11.32
C ALA A 369 10.59 6.57 11.50
N TYR A 370 10.68 5.27 11.27
CA TYR A 370 11.90 4.48 11.43
C TYR A 370 12.30 3.79 10.13
N LYS A 371 13.61 3.68 9.91
CA LYS A 371 14.21 2.96 8.80
C LYS A 371 15.16 1.88 9.29
N ILE A 372 15.00 0.67 8.76
CA ILE A 372 15.93 -0.46 8.89
C ILE A 372 16.87 -0.46 7.70
N ARG A 373 18.15 -0.74 7.96
CA ARG A 373 19.11 -1.20 6.95
C ARG A 373 19.73 -2.52 7.38
N ILE A 374 19.82 -3.48 6.47
CA ILE A 374 20.41 -4.81 6.70
C ILE A 374 21.46 -5.07 5.62
N ASN A 375 22.59 -5.64 6.03
CA ASN A 375 23.64 -6.10 5.14
C ASN A 375 24.20 -7.43 5.65
N ILE A 376 24.20 -8.46 4.81
CA ILE A 376 24.63 -9.81 5.16
C ILE A 376 25.71 -10.24 4.16
N THR A 377 26.84 -10.73 4.67
CA THR A 377 27.88 -11.30 3.80
C THR A 377 27.49 -12.69 3.33
N ALA A 378 27.91 -13.08 2.13
CA ALA A 378 27.64 -14.41 1.61
C ALA A 378 28.20 -15.51 2.53
N VAL A 379 27.46 -16.61 2.63
CA VAL A 379 27.87 -17.81 3.35
C VAL A 379 28.12 -18.95 2.37
N SER A 380 29.21 -19.71 2.60
CA SER A 380 29.53 -20.87 1.77
C SER A 380 28.35 -21.85 1.75
N GLN A 381 27.94 -22.25 0.54
CA GLN A 381 26.87 -23.20 0.29
C GLN A 381 25.59 -22.92 1.09
N ARG A 382 25.22 -21.65 1.33
CA ARG A 382 23.97 -21.28 2.07
C ARG A 382 23.92 -21.82 3.51
N GLY A 383 25.08 -22.07 4.13
CA GLY A 383 25.17 -22.70 5.46
C GLY A 383 24.97 -24.22 5.42
N TRP A 384 25.02 -24.84 4.25
CA TRP A 384 24.97 -26.31 4.15
C TRP A 384 26.32 -26.91 4.50
N LEU A 385 26.31 -27.99 5.29
CA LEU A 385 27.52 -28.66 5.75
C LEU A 385 27.65 -30.05 5.13
N ARG A 386 28.64 -30.19 4.24
CA ARG A 386 29.08 -31.48 3.69
C ARG A 386 29.88 -32.27 4.73
N GLU A 387 30.19 -33.52 4.41
CA GLU A 387 31.05 -34.37 5.25
C GLU A 387 32.45 -33.75 5.39
N SER A 388 32.95 -33.69 6.63
CA SER A 388 34.30 -33.25 6.95
C SER A 388 35.23 -34.45 7.09
N THR A 389 36.41 -34.36 6.49
CA THR A 389 37.44 -35.40 6.64
C THR A 389 38.19 -35.19 7.95
N ILE A 390 38.23 -36.22 8.80
CA ILE A 390 39.03 -36.21 10.03
C ILE A 390 40.38 -36.88 9.75
N ASN A 391 41.47 -36.24 10.18
CA ASN A 391 42.82 -36.80 10.04
C ASN A 391 42.92 -38.18 10.69
N ALA A 392 43.68 -39.08 10.07
CA ALA A 392 43.80 -40.48 10.48
C ALA A 392 44.23 -40.65 11.96
N GLU A 393 45.06 -39.72 12.47
CA GLU A 393 45.54 -39.71 13.86
C GLU A 393 44.40 -39.59 14.90
N HIS A 394 43.32 -38.87 14.57
CA HIS A 394 42.18 -38.65 15.47
C HIS A 394 40.96 -39.52 15.13
N ALA A 395 40.98 -40.19 13.97
CA ALA A 395 39.83 -40.91 13.44
C ALA A 395 39.28 -41.97 14.42
N GLN A 396 40.17 -42.72 15.10
CA GLN A 396 39.75 -43.75 16.05
C GLN A 396 39.06 -43.15 17.28
N ALA A 397 39.65 -42.11 17.89
CA ALA A 397 39.09 -41.44 19.07
C ALA A 397 37.73 -40.80 18.75
N VAL A 398 37.66 -40.07 17.63
CA VAL A 398 36.42 -39.44 17.17
C VAL A 398 35.35 -40.48 16.84
N SER A 399 35.70 -41.59 16.20
CA SER A 399 34.74 -42.65 15.88
C SER A 399 34.12 -43.28 17.14
N GLN A 400 34.94 -43.60 18.14
CA GLN A 400 34.46 -44.14 19.42
C GLN A 400 33.58 -43.15 20.18
N TYR A 401 33.97 -41.88 20.20
CA TYR A 401 33.20 -40.80 20.82
C TYR A 401 31.85 -40.60 20.12
N MET A 402 31.85 -40.48 18.79
CA MET A 402 30.64 -40.29 17.99
C MET A 402 29.70 -41.49 18.06
N ALA A 403 30.20 -42.73 18.15
CA ALA A 403 29.37 -43.91 18.31
C ALA A 403 28.53 -43.86 19.59
N LYS A 404 29.13 -43.41 20.71
CA LYS A 404 28.42 -43.21 21.99
C LYS A 404 27.48 -42.02 21.95
N LEU A 405 27.91 -40.91 21.35
CA LEU A 405 27.13 -39.68 21.31
C LEU A 405 25.87 -39.85 20.45
N LYS A 406 25.99 -40.48 19.27
CA LYS A 406 24.87 -40.73 18.35
C LYS A 406 23.73 -41.51 18.98
N SER A 407 24.01 -42.47 19.87
CA SER A 407 22.97 -43.26 20.54
C SER A 407 22.16 -42.45 21.56
N LEU A 408 22.66 -41.28 21.99
CA LEU A 408 22.01 -40.45 23.00
C LEU A 408 21.33 -39.22 22.40
N ILE A 409 21.77 -38.74 21.24
CA ILE A 409 21.18 -37.57 20.58
C ILE A 409 19.74 -37.90 20.10
N PRO A 410 18.72 -37.13 20.52
CA PRO A 410 17.35 -37.35 20.08
C PRO A 410 17.15 -36.97 18.60
N VAL A 411 16.19 -37.62 17.94
CA VAL A 411 15.70 -37.20 16.63
C VAL A 411 14.74 -36.01 16.82
N SER A 412 15.31 -34.83 16.98
CA SER A 412 14.58 -33.57 17.22
C SER A 412 15.39 -32.36 16.73
N SER A 413 14.79 -31.16 16.79
CA SER A 413 15.49 -29.91 16.45
C SER A 413 16.76 -29.71 17.29
N LYS A 414 16.71 -29.98 18.60
CA LYS A 414 17.89 -30.00 19.49
C LYS A 414 18.99 -30.93 18.97
N GLY A 415 18.62 -32.16 18.60
CA GLY A 415 19.59 -33.12 18.07
C GLY A 415 20.18 -32.72 16.73
N ASN A 416 19.36 -32.15 15.84
CA ASN A 416 19.80 -31.65 14.54
C ASN A 416 20.77 -30.47 14.69
N ALA A 417 20.51 -29.54 15.63
CA ALA A 417 21.42 -28.45 15.96
C ALA A 417 22.75 -28.97 16.52
N ILE A 418 22.74 -29.98 17.40
CA ILE A 418 23.97 -30.62 17.91
C ILE A 418 24.76 -31.25 16.76
N TYR A 419 24.11 -32.03 15.88
CA TYR A 419 24.77 -32.61 14.71
C TYR A 419 25.33 -31.56 13.75
N TYR A 420 24.68 -30.41 13.65
CA TYR A 420 25.16 -29.29 12.87
C TYR A 420 26.44 -28.69 13.49
N LYS A 421 26.44 -28.41 14.80
CA LYS A 421 27.62 -27.92 15.54
C LYS A 421 28.81 -28.87 15.43
N LEU A 422 28.57 -30.17 15.55
CA LEU A 422 29.60 -31.21 15.41
C LEU A 422 30.29 -31.18 14.04
N ARG A 423 29.56 -30.83 12.98
CA ARG A 423 30.13 -30.67 11.62
C ARG A 423 30.79 -29.32 11.42
N LEU A 424 30.23 -28.25 11.99
CA LEU A 424 30.75 -26.89 11.85
C LEU A 424 32.07 -26.71 12.61
N SER A 425 32.26 -27.41 13.72
CA SER A 425 33.41 -27.29 14.62
C SER A 425 34.18 -28.61 14.80
N PRO A 426 34.80 -29.17 13.74
CA PRO A 426 35.54 -30.43 13.83
C PRO A 426 36.68 -30.37 14.85
N ASP A 427 37.29 -29.21 15.06
CA ASP A 427 38.36 -29.02 16.04
C ASP A 427 37.86 -29.22 17.49
N GLN A 428 36.66 -28.70 17.80
CA GLN A 428 36.03 -28.92 19.10
C GLN A 428 35.68 -30.40 19.29
N LEU A 429 35.16 -31.06 18.25
CA LEU A 429 34.89 -32.49 18.28
C LEU A 429 36.16 -33.30 18.56
N ILE A 430 37.27 -33.01 17.87
CA ILE A 430 38.56 -33.68 18.06
C ILE A 430 39.08 -33.44 19.49
N ALA A 431 39.04 -32.21 19.98
CA ALA A 431 39.46 -31.88 21.33
C ALA A 431 38.67 -32.66 22.38
N ARG A 432 37.34 -32.70 22.26
CA ARG A 432 36.44 -33.42 23.18
C ARG A 432 36.66 -34.93 23.12
N ALA A 433 36.87 -35.49 21.93
CA ALA A 433 37.16 -36.91 21.76
C ALA A 433 38.50 -37.31 22.40
N ASN A 434 39.54 -36.48 22.25
CA ASN A 434 40.87 -36.74 22.82
C ASN A 434 40.92 -36.63 24.36
N MET A 435 40.01 -35.87 24.97
CA MET A 435 39.92 -35.76 26.44
C MET A 435 39.38 -37.02 27.12
N GLY A 436 38.86 -38.01 26.37
CA GLY A 436 38.37 -39.27 26.93
C GLY A 436 37.14 -39.12 27.85
N ILE A 437 36.34 -38.07 27.61
CA ILE A 437 35.22 -37.71 28.47
C ILE A 437 34.12 -38.78 28.42
N SER A 438 33.51 -39.05 29.57
CA SER A 438 32.37 -39.97 29.66
C SER A 438 31.16 -39.37 28.94
N VAL A 439 30.74 -40.01 27.85
CA VAL A 439 29.62 -39.57 27.01
C VAL A 439 28.30 -39.97 27.69
N GLY A 440 27.56 -38.97 28.16
CA GLY A 440 26.25 -39.10 28.83
C GLY A 440 25.41 -37.84 28.67
N GLU A 441 24.35 -37.66 29.47
CA GLU A 441 23.45 -36.49 29.34
C GLU A 441 24.15 -35.14 29.49
N LYS A 442 25.13 -35.04 30.39
CA LYS A 442 25.95 -33.82 30.57
C LYS A 442 26.70 -33.43 29.30
N GLU A 443 27.06 -34.42 28.48
CA GLU A 443 27.76 -34.20 27.22
C GLU A 443 26.83 -33.60 26.16
N ILE A 444 25.60 -34.10 26.10
CA ILE A 444 24.55 -33.55 25.22
C ILE A 444 24.26 -32.11 25.62
N GLU A 445 24.11 -31.86 26.92
CA GLU A 445 23.83 -30.52 27.42
C GLU A 445 24.99 -29.55 27.15
N TRP A 446 26.23 -30.02 27.25
CA TRP A 446 27.38 -29.20 26.86
C TRP A 446 27.33 -28.81 25.37
N TRP A 447 27.06 -29.76 24.47
CA TRP A 447 26.93 -29.45 23.03
C TRP A 447 25.73 -28.56 22.73
N ASP A 448 24.64 -28.72 23.48
CA ASP A 448 23.48 -27.86 23.36
C ASP A 448 23.79 -26.42 23.78
N GLN A 449 24.47 -26.22 24.91
CA GLN A 449 24.81 -24.90 25.44
C GLN A 449 26.03 -24.25 24.77
N LEU A 450 26.83 -25.00 24.01
CA LEU A 450 27.95 -24.46 23.25
C LEU A 450 27.46 -23.39 22.27
N GLU A 451 27.93 -22.16 22.41
CA GLU A 451 27.68 -21.06 21.47
C GLU A 451 28.81 -21.00 20.44
N LEU A 452 28.47 -21.12 19.16
CA LEU A 452 29.39 -20.96 18.04
C LEU A 452 29.25 -19.58 17.43
N ASP A 453 30.32 -19.12 16.78
CA ASP A 453 30.29 -17.89 16.00
C ASP A 453 29.24 -17.98 14.89
N PRO A 454 28.60 -16.85 14.53
CA PRO A 454 27.68 -16.79 13.39
C PRO A 454 28.30 -17.37 12.12
N ILE A 455 27.51 -18.13 11.34
CA ILE A 455 27.96 -18.72 10.05
C ILE A 455 28.35 -17.67 9.00
N THR A 456 27.96 -16.40 9.22
CA THR A 456 28.35 -15.26 8.41
C THR A 456 28.30 -13.97 9.22
N SER A 457 28.91 -12.91 8.70
CA SER A 457 28.77 -11.57 9.28
C SER A 457 27.48 -10.90 8.83
N ALA A 458 26.74 -10.32 9.77
CA ALA A 458 25.56 -9.52 9.49
C ALA A 458 25.68 -8.17 10.21
N THR A 459 25.33 -7.09 9.51
CA THR A 459 25.25 -5.75 10.09
C THR A 459 23.87 -5.18 9.84
N GLY A 460 23.32 -4.49 10.83
CA GLY A 460 22.09 -3.75 10.64
C GLY A 460 22.00 -2.54 11.53
N ARG A 461 21.11 -1.63 11.15
CA ARG A 461 20.85 -0.43 11.91
C ARG A 461 19.39 -0.06 11.78
N VAL A 462 18.78 0.28 12.90
CA VAL A 462 17.48 0.94 12.95
C VAL A 462 17.70 2.39 13.33
N SER A 463 17.02 3.31 12.63
CA SER A 463 17.18 4.75 12.87
C SER A 463 15.85 5.45 12.72
N LYS A 464 15.56 6.33 13.69
CA LYS A 464 14.49 7.31 13.57
C LYS A 464 14.88 8.32 12.49
N VAL A 465 14.09 8.40 11.43
CA VAL A 465 14.34 9.25 10.25
C VAL A 465 13.35 10.42 10.15
N GLY A 466 12.31 10.43 10.97
CA GLY A 466 11.37 11.54 11.08
C GLY A 466 10.65 11.49 12.43
N GLU A 467 10.32 12.64 12.96
CA GLU A 467 9.49 12.80 14.16
C GLU A 467 8.75 14.13 14.02
N GLY A 468 7.47 14.16 14.40
CA GLY A 468 6.66 15.36 14.31
C GLY A 468 5.34 15.24 15.07
N LEU A 469 4.69 16.38 15.30
CA LEU A 469 3.43 16.45 16.03
C LEU A 469 2.26 16.08 15.10
N LEU A 470 1.24 15.45 15.67
CA LEU A 470 -0.02 15.12 15.02
C LEU A 470 -1.14 15.68 15.91
N TYR A 471 -1.87 16.67 15.40
CA TYR A 471 -2.90 17.35 16.15
C TYR A 471 -3.95 17.92 15.19
N HIS A 472 -5.21 17.87 15.59
CA HIS A 472 -6.28 18.61 14.94
C HIS A 472 -7.27 19.13 16.01
N PRO A 473 -7.73 20.39 15.94
CA PRO A 473 -8.58 20.97 16.98
C PRO A 473 -10.05 20.52 16.92
N ALA A 474 -10.49 19.95 15.79
CA ALA A 474 -11.87 19.48 15.63
C ALA A 474 -12.11 18.13 16.34
N LEU A 475 -13.38 17.86 16.65
CA LEU A 475 -13.82 16.54 17.13
C LEU A 475 -13.51 15.45 16.09
N PRO A 476 -13.27 14.19 16.51
CA PRO A 476 -12.85 13.09 15.63
C PRO A 476 -13.67 12.95 14.34
N GLU A 477 -14.99 13.12 14.42
CA GLU A 477 -15.91 13.03 13.29
C GLU A 477 -15.71 14.09 12.19
N PHE A 478 -15.09 15.22 12.53
CA PHE A 478 -14.78 16.33 11.64
C PHE A 478 -13.28 16.49 11.37
N GLN A 479 -12.46 15.55 11.83
CA GLN A 479 -11.03 15.56 11.54
C GLN A 479 -10.75 15.12 10.09
N PRO A 480 -9.58 15.45 9.54
CA PRO A 480 -9.10 14.87 8.30
C PRO A 480 -8.97 13.35 8.42
N GLN A 481 -9.38 12.62 7.39
CA GLN A 481 -9.52 11.17 7.50
C GLN A 481 -8.36 10.43 6.84
N ILE A 482 -7.56 9.72 7.64
CA ILE A 482 -6.65 8.66 7.20
C ILE A 482 -7.10 7.34 7.82
N LYS A 483 -7.28 6.32 6.97
CA LYS A 483 -7.84 5.02 7.37
C LYS A 483 -6.86 3.87 7.18
N PHE A 484 -6.62 3.10 8.24
CA PHE A 484 -5.72 1.96 8.26
C PHE A 484 -6.48 0.63 8.33
N PRO A 485 -6.03 -0.43 7.65
CA PRO A 485 -6.71 -1.72 7.68
C PRO A 485 -6.59 -2.36 9.07
N VAL A 486 -7.72 -2.87 9.59
CA VAL A 486 -7.80 -3.57 10.87
C VAL A 486 -8.66 -4.83 10.69
N VAL A 487 -8.02 -5.99 10.81
CA VAL A 487 -8.64 -7.30 10.51
C VAL A 487 -9.79 -7.62 11.46
N ALA A 488 -9.61 -7.37 12.75
CA ALA A 488 -10.64 -7.59 13.77
C ALA A 488 -11.92 -6.76 13.53
N ALA A 489 -11.79 -5.62 12.83
CA ALA A 489 -12.92 -4.76 12.46
C ALA A 489 -13.50 -5.08 11.08
N GLY A 490 -12.88 -5.99 10.32
CA GLY A 490 -13.31 -6.37 8.97
C GLY A 490 -13.21 -5.25 7.93
N GLY A 491 -12.36 -4.23 8.14
CA GLY A 491 -12.23 -3.09 7.23
C GLY A 491 -11.13 -2.12 7.64
N CYS A 492 -11.30 -0.83 7.37
CA CYS A 492 -10.32 0.21 7.68
C CYS A 492 -10.87 1.21 8.70
N ILE A 493 -10.06 1.53 9.72
CA ILE A 493 -10.39 2.41 10.84
C ILE A 493 -9.65 3.75 10.69
N SER A 494 -10.32 4.85 10.99
CA SER A 494 -9.77 6.20 11.01
C SER A 494 -8.83 6.42 12.19
N PHE A 495 -7.76 7.17 11.97
CA PHE A 495 -6.92 7.67 13.05
C PHE A 495 -7.56 8.88 13.75
N ASP A 496 -7.43 8.95 15.08
CA ASP A 496 -7.89 10.08 15.90
C ASP A 496 -6.71 10.98 16.28
N PHE A 497 -6.77 12.24 15.84
CA PHE A 497 -5.77 13.28 16.11
C PHE A 497 -6.02 14.05 17.42
N SER A 498 -7.02 13.65 18.20
CA SER A 498 -7.35 14.29 19.47
C SER A 498 -6.21 14.14 20.48
N SER A 499 -5.92 15.21 21.19
CA SER A 499 -5.04 15.18 22.34
C SER A 499 -5.74 14.59 23.56
N THR A 500 -5.01 13.94 24.46
CA THR A 500 -5.57 13.39 25.71
C THR A 500 -5.97 14.50 26.68
N GLU A 501 -5.37 15.68 26.54
CA GLU A 501 -5.68 16.89 27.31
C GLU A 501 -6.09 18.03 26.39
N ARG A 502 -6.85 19.01 26.91
CA ARG A 502 -7.24 20.19 26.13
C ARG A 502 -6.04 21.11 25.95
N ILE A 503 -5.64 21.36 24.71
CA ILE A 503 -4.55 22.28 24.37
C ILE A 503 -5.10 23.71 24.21
N PRO A 504 -4.55 24.71 24.93
CA PRO A 504 -4.85 26.14 24.71
C PRO A 504 -4.57 26.58 23.27
N GLU A 505 -5.33 27.57 22.77
CA GLU A 505 -5.24 28.02 21.37
C GLU A 505 -3.86 28.50 20.95
N ASP A 506 -3.18 29.22 21.85
CA ASP A 506 -1.85 29.76 21.68
C ASP A 506 -0.72 28.70 21.69
N LEU A 507 -1.03 27.48 22.17
CA LEU A 507 -0.08 26.36 22.27
C LEU A 507 -0.38 25.23 21.28
N ARG A 508 -1.40 25.37 20.44
CA ARG A 508 -1.70 24.36 19.42
C ARG A 508 -0.53 24.27 18.44
N PRO A 509 -0.05 23.06 18.10
CA PRO A 509 1.12 22.91 17.24
C PRO A 509 0.77 22.92 15.76
N ASN A 510 1.74 23.32 14.95
CA ASN A 510 1.76 23.01 13.52
C ASN A 510 2.28 21.58 13.30
N CYS A 511 1.82 20.93 12.24
CA CYS A 511 2.14 19.55 11.92
C CYS A 511 2.67 19.43 10.49
N ASP A 512 3.76 18.68 10.32
CA ASP A 512 4.24 18.17 9.04
C ASP A 512 4.93 16.82 9.32
N THR A 513 4.12 15.77 9.39
CA THR A 513 4.51 14.51 10.05
C THR A 513 4.18 13.31 9.18
N ILE A 514 5.14 12.41 9.03
CA ILE A 514 4.95 11.15 8.29
C ILE A 514 4.08 10.21 9.13
N MET A 515 2.94 9.80 8.58
CA MET A 515 2.00 8.88 9.24
C MET A 515 2.09 7.45 8.70
N PHE A 516 2.46 7.30 7.44
CA PHE A 516 2.54 5.99 6.79
C PHE A 516 3.66 5.96 5.76
N GLY A 517 4.30 4.80 5.60
CA GLY A 517 5.23 4.59 4.50
C GLY A 517 5.34 3.13 4.11
N TYR A 518 5.56 2.92 2.83
CA TYR A 518 5.60 1.60 2.21
C TYR A 518 6.50 1.63 0.96
N TYR A 519 6.88 0.45 0.49
CA TYR A 519 7.70 0.34 -0.73
C TYR A 519 6.84 -0.15 -1.91
N ILE A 520 7.05 0.50 -3.06
CA ILE A 520 6.69 -0.03 -4.37
C ILE A 520 8.00 -0.35 -5.09
N GLY A 521 8.29 -1.65 -5.25
CA GLY A 521 9.60 -2.10 -5.69
C GLY A 521 10.69 -1.64 -4.73
N ASN A 522 11.59 -0.78 -5.20
CA ASN A 522 12.66 -0.17 -4.39
C ASN A 522 12.38 1.28 -3.99
N ASN A 523 11.24 1.84 -4.38
CA ASN A 523 10.89 3.24 -4.11
C ASN A 523 10.08 3.36 -2.82
N LEU A 524 10.61 4.09 -1.83
CA LEU A 524 9.88 4.44 -0.62
C LEU A 524 8.82 5.49 -0.94
N LYS A 525 7.57 5.20 -0.60
CA LYS A 525 6.44 6.12 -0.65
C LYS A 525 6.00 6.45 0.77
N VAL A 526 5.64 7.71 1.02
CA VAL A 526 5.14 8.16 2.32
C VAL A 526 3.84 8.93 2.20
N VAL A 527 3.03 8.88 3.26
CA VAL A 527 1.88 9.75 3.50
C VAL A 527 2.21 10.64 4.68
N LYS A 528 2.00 11.94 4.50
CA LYS A 528 2.24 12.95 5.52
C LYS A 528 0.96 13.70 5.86
N TYR A 529 0.80 13.99 7.14
CA TYR A 529 -0.21 14.89 7.65
C TYR A 529 0.36 16.29 7.77
N PHE A 530 -0.39 17.28 7.31
CA PHE A 530 -0.02 18.68 7.32
C PHE A 530 -1.13 19.53 7.96
N TYR A 531 -0.75 20.36 8.92
CA TYR A 531 -1.65 21.29 9.58
C TYR A 531 -0.89 22.56 9.96
N ASP A 532 -1.37 23.71 9.48
CA ASP A 532 -0.80 25.02 9.80
C ASP A 532 -1.93 25.96 10.22
N MET A 533 -1.82 26.51 11.42
CA MET A 533 -2.80 27.46 11.94
C MET A 533 -2.54 28.89 11.49
N ARG A 534 -1.37 29.16 10.93
CA ARG A 534 -1.05 30.50 10.44
C ARG A 534 -2.00 30.83 9.32
N SER A 535 -2.68 31.94 9.48
CA SER A 535 -3.46 32.55 8.42
C SER A 535 -2.95 33.93 8.11
N TYR A 536 -3.14 34.32 6.85
CA TYR A 536 -2.93 35.68 6.40
C TYR A 536 -4.28 36.29 6.04
N SER A 537 -4.38 37.60 6.18
CA SER A 537 -5.61 38.35 5.99
C SER A 537 -5.42 39.43 4.93
N LYS A 538 -6.47 39.57 4.12
CA LYS A 538 -6.83 40.74 3.31
C LYS A 538 -5.70 41.40 2.51
N GLU A 539 -5.61 41.01 1.25
CA GLU A 539 -4.87 41.72 0.21
C GLU A 539 -5.90 42.42 -0.70
N VAL A 540 -5.70 43.72 -0.91
CA VAL A 540 -6.50 44.52 -1.84
C VAL A 540 -5.55 45.05 -2.88
N GLU A 541 -5.63 44.50 -4.09
CA GLU A 541 -4.97 45.05 -5.26
C GLU A 541 -6.00 45.85 -6.04
N SER A 542 -5.86 47.17 -6.02
CA SER A 542 -6.86 48.07 -6.60
C SER A 542 -6.17 49.20 -7.35
N ASP A 543 -6.59 49.43 -8.58
CA ASP A 543 -6.29 50.65 -9.34
C ASP A 543 -7.41 51.70 -9.17
N PHE A 544 -8.34 51.48 -8.24
CA PHE A 544 -9.45 52.40 -8.01
C PHE A 544 -8.94 53.78 -7.57
N GLU A 545 -9.47 54.80 -8.21
CA GLU A 545 -9.16 56.19 -7.91
C GLU A 545 -10.28 56.82 -7.08
N LYS A 546 -9.98 57.94 -6.41
CA LYS A 546 -10.98 58.69 -5.64
C LYS A 546 -12.22 59.06 -6.48
N VAL A 547 -12.01 59.34 -7.76
CA VAL A 547 -13.06 59.69 -8.72
C VAL A 547 -12.92 58.85 -9.98
N MET A 548 -13.83 57.90 -10.16
CA MET A 548 -13.85 56.99 -11.31
C MET A 548 -14.92 57.40 -12.33
N ALA A 549 -14.77 58.52 -13.02
CA ALA A 549 -15.82 58.99 -13.96
C ALA A 549 -15.75 58.29 -15.33
N VAL A 550 -14.60 58.41 -16.03
CA VAL A 550 -14.37 57.81 -17.35
C VAL A 550 -13.01 57.12 -17.37
N GLY A 551 -12.98 55.85 -17.79
CA GLY A 551 -11.80 55.01 -17.67
C GLY A 551 -12.15 53.54 -17.49
N SER A 552 -11.17 52.73 -17.11
CA SER A 552 -11.34 51.33 -16.75
C SER A 552 -10.55 51.05 -15.48
N TRP A 553 -11.20 50.47 -14.49
CA TRP A 553 -10.62 50.16 -13.19
C TRP A 553 -10.93 48.73 -12.80
N ASN A 554 -10.00 48.09 -12.11
CA ASN A 554 -10.11 46.75 -11.57
C ASN A 554 -9.65 46.73 -10.11
N GLU A 555 -10.44 46.06 -9.28
CA GLU A 555 -10.14 45.80 -7.89
C GLU A 555 -10.30 44.31 -7.62
N VAL A 556 -9.28 43.71 -7.00
CA VAL A 556 -9.31 42.36 -6.48
C VAL A 556 -9.24 42.46 -4.96
N GLU A 557 -10.34 42.11 -4.31
CA GLU A 557 -10.42 42.00 -2.86
C GLU A 557 -10.39 40.51 -2.47
N THR A 558 -9.31 40.09 -1.81
CA THR A 558 -9.29 38.81 -1.09
C THR A 558 -9.61 39.09 0.38
N SER A 559 -10.54 38.36 0.99
CA SER A 559 -10.85 38.52 2.42
C SER A 559 -11.07 37.18 3.13
N GLY A 560 -10.86 37.18 4.45
CA GLY A 560 -10.88 35.97 5.27
C GLY A 560 -9.49 35.48 5.64
N SER A 561 -9.47 34.53 6.58
CA SER A 561 -8.28 33.84 7.05
C SER A 561 -7.89 32.77 6.03
N SER A 562 -6.99 33.10 5.11
CA SER A 562 -6.47 32.14 4.14
C SER A 562 -5.43 31.26 4.81
N SER A 563 -5.60 29.95 4.69
CA SER A 563 -4.65 28.95 5.17
C SER A 563 -4.44 27.88 4.11
N VAL A 564 -3.33 27.17 4.19
CA VAL A 564 -3.10 26.00 3.33
C VAL A 564 -4.14 24.93 3.70
N GLN A 565 -4.97 24.56 2.73
CA GLN A 565 -5.98 23.52 2.86
C GLN A 565 -5.45 22.20 2.25
N GLY A 566 -6.09 21.09 2.59
CA GLY A 566 -5.64 19.75 2.20
C GLY A 566 -4.65 19.17 3.22
N HIS A 567 -5.17 18.55 4.27
CA HIS A 567 -4.36 18.09 5.41
C HIS A 567 -3.45 16.88 5.15
N PHE A 568 -3.44 16.34 3.93
CA PHE A 568 -2.59 15.22 3.56
C PHE A 568 -1.87 15.47 2.25
N TYR A 569 -0.66 14.97 2.16
CA TYR A 569 0.06 14.84 0.91
C TYR A 569 0.91 13.57 0.94
N THR A 570 1.28 13.08 -0.23
CA THR A 570 2.04 11.84 -0.39
C THR A 570 3.28 12.08 -1.25
N SER A 571 4.16 11.08 -1.33
CA SER A 571 5.29 11.14 -2.28
C SER A 571 4.86 11.32 -3.74
N ASP A 572 3.64 10.92 -4.09
CA ASP A 572 3.15 10.90 -5.47
C ASP A 572 2.13 12.01 -5.78
N PHE A 573 1.47 12.54 -4.75
CA PHE A 573 0.35 13.47 -4.88
C PHE A 573 0.45 14.57 -3.83
N ASP A 574 0.45 15.83 -4.27
CA ASP A 574 0.34 17.00 -3.39
C ASP A 574 -0.70 17.95 -3.98
N HIS A 575 -1.87 17.97 -3.34
CA HIS A 575 -3.01 18.83 -3.72
C HIS A 575 -3.17 19.99 -2.75
N ARG A 576 -2.21 20.21 -1.86
CA ARG A 576 -2.27 21.33 -0.93
C ARG A 576 -2.29 22.63 -1.72
N GLU A 577 -3.26 23.45 -1.40
CA GLU A 577 -3.43 24.73 -2.04
C GLU A 577 -3.86 25.74 -0.99
N ILE A 578 -3.54 26.99 -1.24
CA ILE A 578 -4.02 28.05 -0.40
C ILE A 578 -5.39 28.45 -0.93
N LEU A 579 -6.42 28.22 -0.12
CA LEU A 579 -7.78 28.61 -0.47
C LEU A 579 -8.10 29.95 0.18
N GLU A 580 -8.56 30.85 -0.66
CA GLU A 580 -9.08 32.14 -0.27
C GLU A 580 -10.57 31.98 0.10
N PRO A 581 -10.98 32.24 1.36
CA PRO A 581 -12.37 32.05 1.77
C PRO A 581 -13.36 32.92 0.99
N TYR A 582 -12.90 34.10 0.58
CA TYR A 582 -13.65 35.05 -0.22
C TYR A 582 -12.70 35.79 -1.18
N LYS A 583 -13.03 35.77 -2.46
CA LYS A 583 -12.37 36.56 -3.51
C LYS A 583 -13.42 37.30 -4.32
N ARG A 584 -13.27 38.62 -4.44
CA ARG A 584 -14.12 39.48 -5.26
C ARG A 584 -13.28 40.25 -6.27
N GLU A 585 -13.59 40.05 -7.54
CA GLU A 585 -13.01 40.81 -8.64
C GLU A 585 -14.06 41.77 -9.18
N THR A 586 -13.84 43.07 -9.03
CA THR A 586 -14.72 44.13 -9.53
C THR A 586 -14.04 44.86 -10.68
N SER A 587 -14.68 44.88 -11.85
CA SER A 587 -14.24 45.65 -13.02
C SER A 587 -15.27 46.72 -13.34
N ILE A 588 -14.83 47.98 -13.42
CA ILE A 588 -15.68 49.14 -13.74
C ILE A 588 -15.18 49.75 -15.04
N VAL A 589 -16.08 49.90 -16.02
CA VAL A 589 -15.80 50.65 -17.25
C VAL A 589 -16.69 51.88 -17.31
N GLY A 590 -16.07 53.05 -17.16
CA GLY A 590 -16.72 54.36 -17.21
C GLY A 590 -16.70 54.94 -18.62
N LYS A 591 -17.85 55.44 -19.10
CA LYS A 591 -17.99 56.13 -20.39
C LYS A 591 -18.73 57.45 -20.24
N ASP A 592 -18.17 58.52 -20.81
CA ASP A 592 -18.79 59.85 -20.83
C ASP A 592 -20.11 59.83 -21.62
N LYS A 593 -21.13 60.52 -21.09
CA LYS A 593 -22.43 60.77 -21.74
C LYS A 593 -22.71 62.25 -21.98
N GLY A 594 -21.77 63.13 -21.63
CA GLY A 594 -21.87 64.57 -21.84
C GLY A 594 -22.76 65.25 -20.80
N TYR A 595 -22.99 66.54 -21.00
CA TYR A 595 -23.87 67.33 -20.13
C TYR A 595 -25.34 67.09 -20.44
N ASN A 596 -26.20 67.47 -19.50
CA ASN A 596 -27.62 67.60 -19.77
C ASN A 596 -27.89 68.52 -20.96
N SER A 597 -28.86 68.14 -21.79
CA SER A 597 -29.30 68.92 -22.96
C SER A 597 -29.99 70.25 -22.57
N THR A 598 -30.48 70.36 -21.33
CA THR A 598 -31.03 71.59 -20.76
C THR A 598 -30.63 71.69 -19.29
N ALA A 599 -30.09 72.84 -18.87
CA ALA A 599 -29.66 73.12 -17.50
C ALA A 599 -30.81 72.96 -16.48
N PHE A 600 -30.48 72.58 -15.25
CA PHE A 600 -31.43 72.54 -14.15
C PHE A 600 -31.55 73.90 -13.50
N SER A 601 -32.73 74.17 -12.94
CA SER A 601 -32.97 75.39 -12.17
C SER A 601 -33.96 75.14 -11.03
N GLY A 602 -33.81 75.88 -9.94
CA GLY A 602 -34.76 75.84 -8.82
C GLY A 602 -34.67 77.11 -7.97
N PHE A 603 -35.81 77.59 -7.48
CA PHE A 603 -35.87 78.69 -6.51
C PHE A 603 -35.53 78.18 -5.11
N ASN A 604 -34.84 79.00 -4.31
CA ASN A 604 -34.37 78.61 -2.98
C ASN A 604 -35.53 78.32 -2.00
N VAL A 605 -36.63 79.04 -2.16
CA VAL A 605 -37.88 78.84 -1.41
C VAL A 605 -39.05 78.93 -2.38
N ALA A 606 -40.16 78.27 -2.07
CA ALA A 606 -41.38 78.37 -2.86
C ALA A 606 -41.81 79.84 -2.96
N PHE A 607 -41.96 80.35 -4.20
CA PHE A 607 -42.27 81.76 -4.52
C PHE A 607 -41.18 82.78 -4.12
N GLY A 608 -39.95 82.34 -3.83
CA GLY A 608 -38.82 83.23 -3.56
C GLY A 608 -38.29 83.92 -4.82
N MET A 609 -37.67 85.09 -4.64
CA MET A 609 -37.14 85.86 -5.77
C MET A 609 -35.87 85.26 -6.37
N GLN A 610 -35.04 84.57 -5.58
CA GLN A 610 -33.78 84.01 -6.04
C GLN A 610 -33.78 82.48 -6.16
N GLY A 611 -32.90 81.98 -7.01
CA GLY A 611 -32.69 80.56 -7.22
C GLY A 611 -31.31 80.26 -7.78
N LEU A 612 -31.09 79.00 -8.11
CA LEU A 612 -29.87 78.48 -8.68
C LEU A 612 -30.15 77.84 -10.02
N ILE A 613 -29.19 78.00 -10.93
CA ILE A 613 -29.08 77.24 -12.18
C ILE A 613 -27.78 76.45 -12.12
N TRP A 614 -27.87 75.16 -12.43
CA TRP A 614 -26.73 74.25 -12.46
C TRP A 614 -26.88 73.25 -13.60
N ARG A 615 -25.79 72.60 -13.96
CA ARG A 615 -25.79 71.52 -14.94
C ARG A 615 -24.99 70.34 -14.41
N ASN A 616 -25.29 69.16 -14.93
CA ASN A 616 -24.61 67.93 -14.55
C ASN A 616 -23.97 67.31 -15.78
N ARG A 617 -22.73 66.81 -15.65
CA ARG A 617 -22.10 65.93 -16.63
C ARG A 617 -22.39 64.48 -16.25
N TYR A 618 -22.88 63.72 -17.20
CA TYR A 618 -23.30 62.34 -17.00
C TYR A 618 -22.25 61.37 -17.54
N TYR A 619 -22.14 60.22 -16.89
CA TYR A 619 -21.29 59.11 -17.31
C TYR A 619 -21.97 57.79 -16.93
N THR A 620 -21.69 56.72 -17.67
CA THR A 620 -22.21 55.38 -17.34
C THR A 620 -21.11 54.50 -16.82
N HIS A 621 -21.44 53.66 -15.84
CA HIS A 621 -20.59 52.57 -15.36
C HIS A 621 -21.18 51.23 -15.80
N LEU A 622 -20.35 50.42 -16.46
CA LEU A 622 -20.57 48.98 -16.53
C LEU A 622 -19.70 48.33 -15.46
N THR A 623 -20.34 47.86 -14.40
CA THR A 623 -19.68 47.19 -13.27
C THR A 623 -19.92 45.69 -13.36
N LYS A 624 -18.85 44.92 -13.50
CA LYS A 624 -18.88 43.46 -13.42
C LYS A 624 -18.21 43.03 -12.14
N THR A 625 -18.91 42.26 -11.32
CA THR A 625 -18.34 41.68 -10.09
C THR A 625 -18.39 40.17 -10.19
N LYS A 626 -17.25 39.50 -10.04
CA LYS A 626 -17.17 38.05 -9.86
C LYS A 626 -16.80 37.76 -8.42
N VAL A 627 -17.58 36.91 -7.76
CA VAL A 627 -17.33 36.49 -6.38
C VAL A 627 -17.11 34.98 -6.36
N SER A 628 -16.05 34.56 -5.68
CA SER A 628 -15.82 33.17 -5.28
C SER A 628 -15.79 33.12 -3.75
N GLU A 629 -16.63 32.29 -3.15
CA GLU A 629 -16.73 32.17 -1.69
C GLU A 629 -16.94 30.72 -1.24
N GLY A 630 -16.60 30.44 0.02
CA GLY A 630 -16.82 29.12 0.62
C GLY A 630 -15.94 28.01 0.01
N ALA A 631 -14.79 28.37 -0.55
CA ALA A 631 -13.84 27.41 -1.11
C ALA A 631 -13.38 26.41 -0.04
N LYS A 632 -13.54 25.11 -0.29
CA LYS A 632 -13.13 24.03 0.61
C LYS A 632 -12.38 22.95 -0.17
N LEU A 633 -11.31 22.42 0.43
CA LEU A 633 -10.58 21.26 -0.06
C LEU A 633 -10.52 20.19 1.05
N GLU A 634 -11.12 19.04 0.79
CA GLU A 634 -11.02 17.86 1.63
C GLU A 634 -10.19 16.77 0.96
N LEU A 635 -9.24 16.23 1.71
CA LEU A 635 -8.42 15.10 1.31
C LEU A 635 -8.64 13.94 2.28
N GLY A 636 -8.92 12.75 1.74
CA GLY A 636 -9.06 11.51 2.49
C GLY A 636 -8.06 10.46 2.03
N ILE A 637 -7.45 9.75 2.97
CA ILE A 637 -6.47 8.68 2.70
C ILE A 637 -7.04 7.33 3.13
N CYS A 638 -6.88 6.31 2.28
CA CYS A 638 -7.15 4.93 2.62
C CYS A 638 -5.96 4.04 2.27
N ILE A 639 -5.48 3.29 3.25
CA ILE A 639 -4.64 2.11 3.02
C ILE A 639 -5.61 0.95 2.81
N PRO A 640 -5.68 0.36 1.60
CA PRO A 640 -6.68 -0.66 1.30
C PRO A 640 -6.55 -1.92 2.18
N TYR A 641 -7.69 -2.48 2.55
CA TYR A 641 -7.78 -3.80 3.16
C TYR A 641 -7.20 -4.87 2.22
N LEU A 642 -6.57 -5.90 2.77
CA LEU A 642 -5.83 -6.95 2.04
C LEU A 642 -4.59 -6.49 1.26
N ASN A 643 -4.28 -5.19 1.16
CA ASN A 643 -3.05 -4.72 0.52
C ASN A 643 -2.48 -3.48 1.21
N ARG A 644 -1.44 -3.71 2.03
CA ARG A 644 -0.78 -2.62 2.76
C ARG A 644 0.26 -1.86 1.96
N ASN A 645 0.61 -2.30 0.74
CA ASN A 645 1.59 -1.59 -0.11
C ASN A 645 0.87 -0.73 -1.16
N ALA A 646 -0.17 -0.02 -0.71
CA ALA A 646 -1.00 0.82 -1.56
C ALA A 646 -1.64 1.96 -0.76
N VAL A 647 -1.91 3.08 -1.43
CA VAL A 647 -2.64 4.23 -0.89
C VAL A 647 -3.63 4.74 -1.93
N LEU A 648 -4.88 4.94 -1.50
CA LEU A 648 -5.90 5.70 -2.20
C LEU A 648 -6.00 7.10 -1.62
N LEU A 649 -5.93 8.12 -2.47
CA LEU A 649 -6.15 9.52 -2.10
C LEU A 649 -7.44 10.02 -2.76
N ALA A 650 -8.42 10.34 -1.93
CA ALA A 650 -9.69 10.93 -2.34
C ALA A 650 -9.61 12.45 -2.18
N LYS A 651 -10.03 13.19 -3.20
CA LYS A 651 -10.09 14.64 -3.23
C LYS A 651 -11.54 15.10 -3.45
N LYS A 652 -11.98 16.07 -2.66
CA LYS A 652 -13.22 16.82 -2.87
C LYS A 652 -12.92 18.31 -2.75
N THR A 653 -13.36 19.08 -3.74
CA THR A 653 -13.31 20.55 -3.71
C THR A 653 -14.71 21.11 -3.91
N GLU A 654 -15.03 22.14 -3.15
CA GLU A 654 -16.30 22.86 -3.23
C GLU A 654 -16.00 24.36 -3.35
N VAL A 655 -16.64 25.06 -4.27
CA VAL A 655 -16.59 26.53 -4.36
C VAL A 655 -17.92 27.07 -4.83
N HIS A 656 -18.39 28.15 -4.19
CA HIS A 656 -19.54 28.89 -4.67
C HIS A 656 -19.07 30.07 -5.52
N ARG A 657 -19.65 30.22 -6.71
CA ARG A 657 -19.34 31.33 -7.63
C ARG A 657 -20.61 32.02 -8.05
N TYR A 658 -20.58 33.34 -8.11
CA TYR A 658 -21.62 34.13 -8.77
C TYR A 658 -21.02 35.37 -9.43
N GLU A 659 -21.66 35.79 -10.51
CA GLU A 659 -21.31 37.00 -11.25
C GLU A 659 -22.49 37.97 -11.22
N THR A 660 -22.19 39.25 -11.02
CA THR A 660 -23.16 40.33 -11.17
C THR A 660 -22.68 41.31 -12.22
N GLU A 661 -23.60 41.78 -13.04
CA GLU A 661 -23.37 42.82 -14.03
C GLU A 661 -24.38 43.94 -13.79
N ASN A 662 -23.89 45.13 -13.49
CA ASN A 662 -24.69 46.32 -13.25
C ASN A 662 -24.33 47.40 -14.26
N PHE A 663 -25.32 48.00 -14.89
CA PHE A 663 -25.14 49.13 -15.78
C PHE A 663 -25.96 50.31 -15.27
N SER A 664 -25.28 51.36 -14.82
CA SER A 664 -25.89 52.53 -14.16
C SER A 664 -25.42 53.84 -14.77
N LEU A 665 -26.29 54.84 -14.75
CA LEU A 665 -26.03 56.22 -15.11
C LEU A 665 -25.72 57.02 -13.84
N HIS A 666 -24.58 57.69 -13.85
CA HIS A 666 -24.14 58.58 -12.80
C HIS A 666 -24.07 60.02 -13.31
N ALA A 667 -24.09 60.96 -12.38
CA ALA A 667 -24.06 62.38 -12.67
C ALA A 667 -23.07 63.07 -11.73
N MET A 668 -22.38 64.08 -12.26
CA MET A 668 -21.49 64.95 -11.50
C MET A 668 -21.87 66.40 -11.79
N GLN A 669 -22.13 67.18 -10.75
CA GLN A 669 -22.50 68.58 -10.91
C GLN A 669 -21.30 69.42 -11.32
N ASP A 670 -21.49 70.32 -12.28
CA ASP A 670 -20.47 71.28 -12.70
C ASP A 670 -20.19 72.29 -11.55
N PRO A 671 -18.91 72.58 -11.23
CA PRO A 671 -18.57 73.54 -10.17
C PRO A 671 -19.02 74.98 -10.47
N TYR A 672 -19.33 75.31 -11.72
CA TYR A 672 -19.98 76.55 -12.10
C TYR A 672 -21.49 76.46 -11.94
N THR A 673 -22.02 77.22 -10.99
CA THR A 673 -23.45 77.44 -10.79
C THR A 673 -23.76 78.93 -10.91
N TYR A 674 -25.02 79.25 -11.22
CA TYR A 674 -25.43 80.63 -11.45
C TYR A 674 -26.62 80.98 -10.57
N LYS A 675 -26.49 82.03 -9.77
CA LYS A 675 -27.64 82.56 -9.02
C LYS A 675 -28.50 83.38 -9.97
N MET A 676 -29.78 83.03 -9.99
CA MET A 676 -30.80 83.68 -10.77
C MET A 676 -31.77 84.43 -9.87
N TRP A 677 -32.45 85.43 -10.44
CA TRP A 677 -33.55 86.10 -9.76
C TRP A 677 -34.68 86.45 -10.72
N THR A 678 -35.88 86.57 -10.15
CA THR A 678 -37.08 87.08 -10.80
C THR A 678 -37.89 87.93 -9.82
N TYR A 679 -39.05 88.42 -10.24
CA TYR A 679 -39.94 89.25 -9.45
C TYR A 679 -41.36 88.69 -9.46
N ASP A 680 -41.91 88.40 -8.27
CA ASP A 680 -43.32 87.99 -8.08
C ASP A 680 -44.09 89.09 -7.36
N ARG A 681 -45.24 89.53 -7.90
CA ARG A 681 -45.99 90.67 -7.33
C ARG A 681 -46.49 90.46 -5.90
N ILE A 682 -46.67 89.22 -5.44
CA ILE A 682 -47.16 88.88 -4.10
C ILE A 682 -45.99 88.66 -3.12
N TRP A 683 -44.89 88.05 -3.60
CA TRP A 683 -43.77 87.59 -2.78
C TRP A 683 -42.43 88.31 -3.05
N HIS A 684 -42.45 89.48 -3.71
CA HIS A 684 -41.27 90.30 -4.06
C HIS A 684 -40.40 90.83 -2.89
N TRP A 685 -40.77 90.56 -1.64
CA TRP A 685 -39.99 90.92 -0.46
C TRP A 685 -39.24 89.71 0.12
N THR A 686 -39.51 88.52 -0.40
CA THR A 686 -39.00 87.24 0.10
C THR A 686 -37.77 86.84 -0.71
N ASP A 687 -36.62 86.80 -0.03
CA ASP A 687 -35.36 86.25 -0.53
C ASP A 687 -34.75 86.98 -1.77
N PRO A 688 -34.49 88.30 -1.71
CA PRO A 688 -33.88 89.01 -2.82
C PRO A 688 -32.40 88.62 -3.03
N LEU A 689 -32.00 88.44 -4.29
CA LEU A 689 -30.61 88.32 -4.70
C LEU A 689 -29.82 89.65 -4.51
N GLU A 690 -28.56 89.55 -4.13
CA GLU A 690 -27.66 90.69 -3.87
C GLU A 690 -27.42 91.59 -5.10
N LYS A 691 -27.61 91.06 -6.31
CA LYS A 691 -27.39 91.76 -7.59
C LYS A 691 -28.60 91.52 -8.52
N MET A 692 -29.28 92.61 -8.88
CA MET A 692 -30.50 92.61 -9.71
C MET A 692 -30.47 93.74 -10.75
N THR A 693 -29.67 93.58 -11.78
CA THR A 693 -29.35 94.57 -12.83
C THR A 693 -29.91 94.25 -14.22
N GLY A 694 -30.48 93.06 -14.41
CA GLY A 694 -31.10 92.57 -15.66
C GLY A 694 -32.24 93.47 -16.16
N LYS A 695 -32.32 93.65 -17.49
CA LYS A 695 -33.32 94.51 -18.15
C LYS A 695 -33.97 93.80 -19.35
N PRO A 696 -35.30 93.82 -19.50
CA PRO A 696 -36.29 94.49 -18.64
C PRO A 696 -36.40 93.88 -17.24
N SER A 697 -36.83 94.69 -16.26
CA SER A 697 -37.10 94.18 -14.92
C SER A 697 -38.24 93.15 -14.99
N PRO A 698 -38.13 92.00 -14.32
CA PRO A 698 -39.16 90.97 -14.34
C PRO A 698 -40.51 91.48 -13.82
N VAL A 699 -41.61 91.00 -14.40
CA VAL A 699 -42.97 91.23 -13.92
C VAL A 699 -43.68 89.89 -13.84
N ASP A 700 -44.14 89.52 -12.64
CA ASP A 700 -44.88 88.27 -12.40
C ASP A 700 -44.13 87.01 -12.88
N GLY A 701 -42.83 86.92 -12.58
CA GLY A 701 -41.98 85.75 -12.83
C GLY A 701 -41.15 85.79 -14.12
N SER A 702 -41.40 86.72 -15.05
CA SER A 702 -40.70 86.75 -16.36
C SER A 702 -40.19 88.15 -16.74
N PRO A 703 -38.96 88.28 -17.29
CA PRO A 703 -37.95 87.24 -17.47
C PRO A 703 -37.28 86.80 -16.15
N VAL A 704 -36.56 85.69 -16.15
CA VAL A 704 -35.66 85.29 -15.05
C VAL A 704 -34.23 85.63 -15.46
N TRP A 705 -33.48 86.35 -14.62
CA TRP A 705 -32.12 86.79 -14.92
C TRP A 705 -31.10 86.01 -14.09
N ALA A 706 -30.14 85.35 -14.75
CA ALA A 706 -28.91 84.87 -14.09
C ALA A 706 -27.93 86.04 -13.95
N GLU A 707 -27.37 86.26 -12.77
CA GLU A 707 -26.56 87.46 -12.50
C GLU A 707 -25.23 87.25 -11.78
N ILE A 708 -25.16 86.20 -10.96
CA ILE A 708 -23.97 85.91 -10.18
C ILE A 708 -23.48 84.52 -10.58
N GLU A 709 -22.30 84.48 -11.20
CA GLU A 709 -21.53 83.26 -11.36
C GLU A 709 -20.91 82.87 -10.03
N VAL A 710 -21.11 81.62 -9.62
CA VAL A 710 -20.55 81.04 -8.41
C VAL A 710 -19.69 79.85 -8.85
N PHE A 711 -18.40 79.95 -8.58
CA PHE A 711 -17.44 78.88 -8.83
C PHE A 711 -17.03 78.25 -7.50
N ASN A 712 -17.46 77.01 -7.29
CA ASN A 712 -17.11 76.21 -6.12
C ASN A 712 -16.27 75.00 -6.57
N PRO A 713 -14.97 75.19 -6.82
CA PRO A 713 -14.11 74.11 -7.27
C PRO A 713 -13.93 73.07 -6.15
N ASP A 714 -14.20 71.82 -6.51
CA ASP A 714 -13.76 70.66 -5.76
C ASP A 714 -12.98 69.77 -6.73
N PRO A 715 -11.79 69.27 -6.35
CA PRO A 715 -11.09 68.25 -7.13
C PRO A 715 -11.99 67.08 -7.53
N ASP A 716 -13.02 66.77 -6.73
CA ASP A 716 -13.94 65.66 -7.01
C ASP A 716 -14.93 65.96 -8.15
N TYR A 717 -15.08 67.23 -8.55
CA TYR A 717 -15.96 67.68 -9.63
C TYR A 717 -15.21 68.03 -10.93
N ASP A 718 -13.90 67.78 -11.01
CA ASP A 718 -13.07 68.22 -12.13
C ASP A 718 -13.51 67.63 -13.48
N PHE A 719 -14.04 66.40 -13.49
CA PHE A 719 -14.61 65.79 -14.70
C PHE A 719 -15.76 66.62 -15.29
N ALA A 720 -16.56 67.28 -14.45
CA ALA A 720 -17.65 68.15 -14.87
C ALA A 720 -17.20 69.61 -15.11
N ASN A 721 -15.93 69.96 -14.89
CA ASN A 721 -15.43 71.31 -15.05
C ASN A 721 -14.93 71.57 -16.49
N GLN A 722 -15.67 72.39 -17.25
CA GLN A 722 -15.24 72.88 -18.57
C GLN A 722 -15.15 74.41 -18.63
N GLY A 723 -15.08 75.07 -17.47
CA GLY A 723 -15.16 76.52 -17.36
C GLY A 723 -16.61 77.06 -17.38
N PRO A 724 -16.77 78.40 -17.35
CA PRO A 724 -18.07 79.06 -17.40
C PRO A 724 -18.88 78.64 -18.62
N TRP A 725 -20.14 78.26 -18.42
CA TRP A 725 -21.02 77.76 -19.47
C TRP A 725 -22.25 78.62 -19.75
N LEU A 726 -22.52 79.63 -18.92
CA LEU A 726 -23.34 80.78 -19.27
C LEU A 726 -22.44 82.00 -19.42
N SER A 727 -22.43 82.61 -20.61
CA SER A 727 -21.65 83.81 -20.88
C SER A 727 -22.50 85.08 -20.73
N SER A 728 -21.90 86.15 -20.23
CA SER A 728 -22.43 87.54 -20.25
C SER A 728 -23.58 87.84 -19.27
N MET A 729 -23.30 87.77 -17.97
CA MET A 729 -24.27 88.19 -16.93
C MET A 729 -24.49 89.72 -16.91
N PRO A 730 -25.74 90.22 -16.79
CA PRO A 730 -26.98 89.47 -16.59
C PRO A 730 -27.47 88.78 -17.88
N LEU A 731 -27.83 87.50 -17.78
CA LEU A 731 -28.33 86.69 -18.89
C LEU A 731 -29.79 86.29 -18.67
N ASP A 732 -30.64 86.44 -19.68
CA ASP A 732 -32.03 85.98 -19.62
C ASP A 732 -32.05 84.44 -19.71
N VAL A 733 -32.52 83.82 -18.63
CA VAL A 733 -32.56 82.37 -18.45
C VAL A 733 -34.00 81.86 -18.30
N THR A 734 -34.99 82.69 -18.66
CA THR A 734 -36.43 82.38 -18.57
C THR A 734 -36.78 81.05 -19.22
N GLU A 735 -36.19 80.75 -20.38
CA GLU A 735 -36.44 79.49 -21.10
C GLU A 735 -35.92 78.27 -20.34
N ILE A 736 -34.78 78.40 -19.64
CA ILE A 736 -34.25 77.31 -18.81
C ILE A 736 -35.21 77.02 -17.66
N VAL A 737 -35.72 78.08 -17.00
CA VAL A 737 -36.55 77.97 -15.79
C VAL A 737 -37.97 77.48 -16.04
N TYR A 738 -38.59 77.89 -17.15
CA TYR A 738 -39.97 77.53 -17.47
C TYR A 738 -40.11 76.42 -18.52
N SER A 739 -39.00 75.88 -19.04
CA SER A 739 -39.05 74.62 -19.79
C SER A 739 -39.48 73.48 -18.85
N ASN A 740 -40.41 72.61 -19.30
CA ASN A 740 -40.96 71.51 -18.49
C ASN A 740 -39.91 70.39 -18.20
N GLY A 741 -38.96 70.69 -17.30
CA GLY A 741 -38.56 69.92 -16.12
C GLY A 741 -37.86 68.56 -16.22
N HIS A 742 -37.95 67.79 -17.32
CA HIS A 742 -37.44 66.39 -17.29
C HIS A 742 -36.64 65.92 -18.53
N TYR A 743 -36.45 66.75 -19.56
CA TYR A 743 -35.85 66.33 -20.84
C TYR A 743 -34.32 66.41 -20.93
N GLY A 744 -33.63 66.76 -19.85
CA GLY A 744 -32.19 67.03 -19.83
C GLY A 744 -31.29 65.79 -19.72
N ILE A 745 -31.78 64.70 -19.14
CA ILE A 745 -30.96 63.56 -18.72
C ILE A 745 -30.75 62.60 -19.91
N PRO A 746 -29.50 62.14 -20.18
CA PRO A 746 -29.25 61.12 -21.19
C PRO A 746 -30.12 59.88 -20.95
N GLN A 747 -30.85 59.43 -21.97
CA GLN A 747 -31.68 58.23 -21.88
C GLN A 747 -30.79 56.99 -21.93
N VAL A 748 -30.62 56.33 -20.78
CA VAL A 748 -29.84 55.10 -20.64
C VAL A 748 -30.73 54.05 -19.98
N GLN A 749 -30.83 52.87 -20.60
CA GLN A 749 -31.54 51.74 -20.00
C GLN A 749 -30.62 51.06 -18.99
N GLU A 750 -30.74 51.45 -17.73
CA GLU A 750 -30.04 50.79 -16.63
C GLU A 750 -30.55 49.37 -16.44
N TYR A 751 -29.65 48.48 -16.03
CA TYR A 751 -30.02 47.10 -15.72
C TYR A 751 -29.11 46.53 -14.64
N TYR A 752 -29.65 45.51 -13.96
CA TYR A 752 -28.93 44.68 -13.02
C TYR A 752 -29.17 43.22 -13.37
N LYS A 753 -28.11 42.46 -13.56
CA LYS A 753 -28.15 41.04 -13.89
C LYS A 753 -27.32 40.26 -12.87
N VAL A 754 -27.92 39.21 -12.33
CA VAL A 754 -27.22 38.20 -11.53
C VAL A 754 -27.13 36.93 -12.36
N ILE A 755 -25.92 36.39 -12.47
CA ILE A 755 -25.63 35.08 -13.04
C ILE A 755 -25.09 34.24 -11.88
N SER A 756 -25.97 33.54 -11.20
CA SER A 756 -25.57 32.55 -10.19
C SER A 756 -25.14 31.27 -10.91
N SER A 757 -23.92 30.81 -10.66
CA SER A 757 -23.56 29.40 -10.90
C SER A 757 -24.03 28.57 -9.70
N GLU A 758 -24.44 27.33 -9.95
CA GLU A 758 -24.61 26.34 -8.89
C GLU A 758 -23.26 26.12 -8.17
N GLN A 759 -23.31 25.54 -6.97
CA GLN A 759 -22.10 25.13 -6.25
C GLN A 759 -21.25 24.23 -7.16
N GLU A 760 -20.04 24.67 -7.47
CA GLU A 760 -19.11 23.87 -8.28
C GLU A 760 -18.43 22.88 -7.35
N GLU A 761 -18.87 21.63 -7.41
CA GLU A 761 -18.18 20.53 -6.77
C GLU A 761 -17.33 19.76 -7.78
N ALA A 762 -16.09 19.47 -7.41
CA ALA A 762 -15.20 18.61 -8.16
C ALA A 762 -14.51 17.61 -7.24
N GLY A 763 -14.02 16.51 -7.81
CA GLY A 763 -13.30 15.54 -7.02
C GLY A 763 -12.54 14.55 -7.87
N SER A 764 -11.67 13.79 -7.23
CA SER A 764 -10.92 12.73 -7.89
C SER A 764 -10.54 11.65 -6.90
N LEU A 765 -10.30 10.46 -7.42
CA LEU A 765 -9.65 9.38 -6.69
C LEU A 765 -8.35 9.03 -7.40
N GLU A 766 -7.28 8.94 -6.63
CA GLU A 766 -5.95 8.63 -7.10
C GLU A 766 -5.39 7.42 -6.34
N LEU A 767 -4.57 6.61 -7.00
CA LEU A 767 -4.00 5.39 -6.47
C LEU A 767 -2.48 5.40 -6.62
N SER A 768 -1.78 5.11 -5.54
CA SER A 768 -0.38 4.70 -5.56
C SER A 768 -0.28 3.24 -5.10
N MET A 769 0.14 2.36 -6.02
CA MET A 769 0.24 0.90 -5.84
C MET A 769 1.13 0.29 -6.94
N LEU A 770 1.08 0.89 -8.12
CA LEU A 770 1.89 0.57 -9.29
C LEU A 770 3.16 1.41 -9.31
N GLU A 771 4.10 1.08 -10.20
CA GLU A 771 5.34 1.84 -10.36
C GLU A 771 5.08 3.34 -10.62
N SER A 772 4.08 3.63 -11.47
CA SER A 772 3.57 4.98 -11.70
C SER A 772 2.23 5.18 -11.00
N PRO A 773 2.04 6.31 -10.27
CA PRO A 773 0.75 6.65 -9.70
C PRO A 773 -0.31 6.87 -10.78
N VAL A 774 -1.58 6.58 -10.48
CA VAL A 774 -2.68 6.63 -11.45
C VAL A 774 -3.88 7.39 -10.91
N GLN A 775 -4.52 8.17 -11.79
CA GLN A 775 -5.83 8.74 -11.50
C GLN A 775 -6.90 7.70 -11.83
N VAL A 776 -7.64 7.26 -10.80
CA VAL A 776 -8.70 6.24 -10.92
C VAL A 776 -9.95 6.85 -11.54
N MET A 777 -10.38 8.02 -11.04
CA MET A 777 -11.55 8.74 -11.56
C MET A 777 -11.47 10.25 -11.31
N LYS A 778 -12.23 11.02 -12.10
CA LYS A 778 -12.36 12.50 -12.03
C LYS A 778 -13.72 12.96 -11.46
N LYS A 779 -14.42 12.07 -10.77
CA LYS A 779 -15.67 12.37 -10.05
C LYS A 779 -15.41 12.31 -8.56
N ILE A 780 -16.31 12.94 -7.80
CA ILE A 780 -16.26 12.94 -6.33
C ILE A 780 -16.35 11.49 -5.84
N PRO A 781 -15.36 11.00 -5.07
CA PRO A 781 -15.38 9.66 -4.53
C PRO A 781 -16.51 9.48 -3.50
N HIS A 782 -16.78 8.24 -3.11
CA HIS A 782 -17.78 7.93 -2.10
C HIS A 782 -17.53 8.70 -0.78
N GLY A 783 -18.57 9.32 -0.20
CA GLY A 783 -18.43 10.22 0.96
C GLY A 783 -17.71 9.62 2.18
N TRP A 784 -17.80 8.30 2.40
CA TRP A 784 -17.06 7.60 3.47
C TRP A 784 -15.52 7.75 3.41
N TYR A 785 -14.92 8.19 2.31
CA TYR A 785 -13.50 8.58 2.34
C TYR A 785 -13.25 9.75 3.30
N PHE A 786 -14.23 10.64 3.47
CA PHE A 786 -14.14 11.88 4.24
C PHE A 786 -14.82 11.82 5.62
N TYR A 787 -15.53 10.73 5.95
CA TYR A 787 -16.15 10.52 7.26
C TYR A 787 -15.36 9.55 8.14
N ILE A 788 -15.56 9.63 9.45
CA ILE A 788 -14.93 8.74 10.43
C ILE A 788 -15.36 7.27 10.24
N SER A 789 -14.42 6.35 10.47
CA SER A 789 -14.66 4.91 10.49
C SER A 789 -14.06 4.32 11.79
N PRO A 790 -14.82 3.56 12.59
CA PRO A 790 -16.24 3.26 12.41
C PRO A 790 -17.12 4.52 12.49
N ASP A 791 -18.27 4.49 11.83
CA ASP A 791 -19.28 5.53 11.97
C ASP A 791 -19.98 5.45 13.36
N PRO A 792 -20.82 6.42 13.75
CA PRO A 792 -21.55 6.38 15.02
C PRO A 792 -22.47 5.16 15.21
N ASN A 793 -22.81 4.43 14.14
CA ASN A 793 -23.60 3.19 14.19
C ASN A 793 -22.71 1.94 14.26
N GLY A 794 -21.39 2.10 14.25
CA GLY A 794 -20.41 1.01 14.26
C GLY A 794 -20.11 0.43 12.87
N ALA A 795 -20.57 1.04 11.79
CA ALA A 795 -20.28 0.57 10.43
C ALA A 795 -18.84 0.91 10.04
N VAL A 796 -18.11 -0.06 9.49
CA VAL A 796 -16.68 0.06 9.17
C VAL A 796 -16.49 0.30 7.67
N PHE A 797 -15.68 1.31 7.34
CA PHE A 797 -15.28 1.59 5.96
C PHE A 797 -14.50 0.43 5.36
N TYR A 798 -14.93 -0.04 4.19
CA TYR A 798 -14.25 -1.14 3.48
C TYR A 798 -13.84 -0.74 2.08
N ARG A 799 -12.54 -0.82 1.81
CA ARG A 799 -11.95 -0.79 0.47
C ARG A 799 -10.83 -1.78 0.40
N ASP A 800 -10.97 -2.81 -0.44
CA ASP A 800 -9.93 -3.79 -0.69
C ASP A 800 -9.13 -3.50 -1.97
N ALA A 801 -7.96 -4.14 -2.06
CA ALA A 801 -7.17 -4.22 -3.27
C ALA A 801 -6.43 -5.56 -3.35
N CYS A 802 -6.05 -5.98 -4.56
CA CYS A 802 -5.16 -7.11 -4.78
C CYS A 802 -4.23 -6.85 -5.97
N ARG A 803 -3.12 -7.58 -6.02
CA ARG A 803 -2.23 -7.63 -7.18
C ARG A 803 -1.50 -8.95 -7.26
N VAL A 804 -1.03 -9.29 -8.46
CA VAL A 804 0.02 -10.30 -8.65
C VAL A 804 1.31 -9.69 -8.12
N VAL A 805 2.03 -10.45 -7.28
CA VAL A 805 3.32 -10.01 -6.72
C VAL A 805 4.50 -10.81 -7.25
N PHE A 806 4.26 -11.92 -7.96
CA PHE A 806 5.31 -12.73 -8.56
C PHE A 806 4.86 -13.41 -9.87
N GLY A 807 5.72 -13.36 -10.89
CA GLY A 807 5.44 -13.79 -12.26
C GLY A 807 5.66 -12.67 -13.28
N ASP A 808 5.41 -12.96 -14.55
CA ASP A 808 5.70 -12.05 -15.66
C ASP A 808 4.56 -11.04 -15.92
N ILE A 809 3.41 -11.24 -15.27
CA ILE A 809 2.23 -10.39 -15.45
C ILE A 809 2.17 -9.28 -14.40
N GLU A 810 2.05 -8.04 -14.88
CA GLU A 810 1.58 -6.93 -14.07
C GLU A 810 0.05 -6.96 -14.02
N TYR A 811 -0.53 -7.17 -12.83
CA TYR A 811 -1.98 -7.11 -12.62
C TYR A 811 -2.31 -6.61 -11.22
N GLY A 812 -3.28 -5.71 -11.12
CA GLY A 812 -3.89 -5.32 -9.84
C GLY A 812 -5.29 -4.77 -10.00
N ASN A 813 -6.10 -4.84 -8.95
CA ASN A 813 -7.43 -4.23 -8.92
C ASN A 813 -7.77 -3.66 -7.54
N ILE A 814 -8.76 -2.77 -7.51
CA ILE A 814 -9.31 -2.17 -6.30
C ILE A 814 -10.83 -2.32 -6.27
N SER A 815 -11.42 -2.17 -5.08
CA SER A 815 -12.87 -2.30 -4.84
C SER A 815 -13.74 -1.22 -5.48
N GLU A 816 -13.15 -0.12 -5.91
CA GLU A 816 -13.84 0.92 -6.65
C GLU A 816 -14.26 0.43 -8.04
N THR A 817 -15.41 0.91 -8.52
CA THR A 817 -16.01 0.45 -9.77
C THR A 817 -16.22 1.59 -10.78
N ASN A 818 -16.09 1.26 -12.06
CA ASN A 818 -16.45 2.14 -13.17
C ASN A 818 -17.98 2.22 -13.32
N ASP A 819 -18.45 2.98 -14.31
CA ASP A 819 -19.88 3.19 -14.53
C ASP A 819 -20.64 1.91 -14.96
N ASP A 820 -19.91 0.87 -15.43
CA ASP A 820 -20.46 -0.46 -15.73
C ASP A 820 -20.53 -1.39 -14.51
N GLY A 821 -20.16 -0.90 -13.31
CA GLY A 821 -20.09 -1.71 -12.09
C GLY A 821 -18.91 -2.69 -12.04
N VAL A 822 -17.93 -2.53 -12.94
CA VAL A 822 -16.71 -3.35 -12.99
C VAL A 822 -15.61 -2.67 -12.18
N ARG A 823 -14.87 -3.47 -11.40
CA ARG A 823 -13.76 -2.95 -10.59
C ARG A 823 -12.67 -2.32 -11.45
N TYR A 824 -12.10 -1.20 -10.99
CA TYR A 824 -10.90 -0.65 -11.60
C TYR A 824 -9.75 -1.65 -11.49
N ARG A 825 -9.05 -1.84 -12.60
CA ARG A 825 -7.93 -2.76 -12.73
C ARG A 825 -6.84 -2.16 -13.61
N TRP A 826 -5.64 -2.66 -13.42
CA TRP A 826 -4.47 -2.36 -14.23
C TRP A 826 -3.81 -3.66 -14.64
N GLY A 827 -3.30 -3.69 -15.87
CA GLY A 827 -2.85 -4.90 -16.51
C GLY A 827 -3.96 -5.93 -16.73
N TYR A 828 -3.56 -7.17 -17.01
CA TYR A 828 -4.48 -8.23 -17.40
C TYR A 828 -3.92 -9.60 -17.02
N THR A 829 -4.79 -10.49 -16.56
CA THR A 829 -4.54 -11.93 -16.42
C THR A 829 -5.79 -12.67 -16.87
N SER A 830 -5.59 -13.76 -17.61
CA SER A 830 -6.67 -14.63 -18.09
C SER A 830 -7.31 -15.48 -16.97
N LEU A 831 -6.69 -15.53 -15.79
CA LEU A 831 -7.10 -16.39 -14.69
C LEU A 831 -8.32 -15.88 -13.90
N VAL A 832 -8.68 -14.61 -14.03
CA VAL A 832 -9.76 -14.00 -13.22
C VAL A 832 -10.77 -13.23 -14.07
N ASN A 833 -11.95 -12.99 -13.51
CA ASN A 833 -12.99 -12.16 -14.14
C ASN A 833 -13.00 -10.71 -13.62
N HIS A 834 -12.03 -10.36 -12.76
CA HIS A 834 -11.84 -9.03 -12.16
C HIS A 834 -12.96 -8.54 -11.22
N SER A 835 -13.88 -9.41 -10.77
CA SER A 835 -15.04 -9.00 -9.97
C SER A 835 -14.77 -8.77 -8.47
N ARG A 836 -13.59 -9.14 -7.95
CA ARG A 836 -13.20 -8.99 -6.54
C ARG A 836 -11.68 -9.02 -6.35
N ALA A 837 -11.23 -8.88 -5.10
CA ALA A 837 -9.85 -9.13 -4.71
C ALA A 837 -9.52 -10.64 -4.70
N TYR A 838 -8.75 -11.10 -5.68
CA TYR A 838 -8.38 -12.51 -5.86
C TYR A 838 -7.11 -12.91 -5.08
N HIS A 839 -6.97 -14.20 -4.76
CA HIS A 839 -5.78 -14.74 -4.08
C HIS A 839 -4.98 -15.54 -5.11
N PHE A 840 -3.84 -14.99 -5.52
CA PHE A 840 -2.92 -15.65 -6.45
C PHE A 840 -1.96 -16.56 -5.68
N ILE A 841 -1.65 -17.71 -6.24
CA ILE A 841 -0.71 -18.70 -5.69
C ILE A 841 0.30 -19.11 -6.76
N GLY A 842 1.49 -19.55 -6.36
CA GLY A 842 2.56 -19.92 -7.28
C GLY A 842 3.05 -18.72 -8.10
N VAL A 843 3.19 -18.90 -9.41
CA VAL A 843 3.76 -17.92 -10.34
C VAL A 843 2.75 -17.62 -11.46
N ILE A 844 2.49 -16.35 -11.75
CA ILE A 844 1.46 -15.95 -12.70
C ILE A 844 2.08 -15.31 -13.94
N ASN A 845 2.08 -16.04 -15.06
CA ASN A 845 2.66 -15.60 -16.33
C ASN A 845 1.62 -15.36 -17.45
N GLU A 846 0.31 -15.52 -17.17
CA GLU A 846 -0.79 -15.45 -18.17
C GLU A 846 -2.07 -14.74 -17.72
#